data_AF-A0A7S2YWQ4-F1
#
_entry.id   AF-A0A7S2YWQ4-F1
#
_cell.length_a   1.000
_cell.length_b   1.000
_cell.length_c   1.000
_cell.angle_alpha   90.00
_cell.angle_beta   90.00
_cell.angle_gamma   90.00
#
_symmetry.space_group_name_H-M   'P 1'
#
loop_
_entity.id
_entity.type
_entity.pdbx_description
1 polymer ?
#
loop_
_entity_poly.entity_id
_entity_poly.type
_entity_poly.pdbx_seq_one_letter_code
_entity_poly.pdbx_strand_id
1 'polypeptide(L)'
;SLRGSHRAQASRQNGQATPNAAAAANPAPVEVGCMDTILSERDACGVGFIASLEGKRTHKTVSDALRACGCMEHRGACSADNDSGDGAGIMTQIPWKLLNVWAAENGLAEMADGEVGVGMIFLPKDHVDKCKALAEEKAIAEGFEVVGWRAVPVDESIVGQYAKVTLPHIEQMFVKKAGVTGADLERELFVVRKSMEQAALASGNDSIAENFYVCNISCKTIVYKGMLRSAVVGEFYLDLKNEDYESAFSIYHRRFSTNTNPKWPLAQPMRMLGHNGEINTLLGNLNWTASKQATFSDEVWEGRESEMMPLCTSSASDSANLDRLAEFLIKSGRPIEEVIMLLVPEAYRNHPEMTEEYPEAADFYEYWEGLQEGWDGPALLVFSDGDKIGAHLDRNGLRPARFWRTSDNMIYVASEVGVLGDVITNAKNIVRKGRLGPGHILLADIENGTFKEHKEVISELAAAKPYREWLDTVRKLKDLNPGKYVETSQIETETCLQLQTAHGYGQEDVQLIIESMAANGIEPTFCMGDDVPLAALSDRPQMISDYFKQRFAQVTNPPIDPLREGLVMSLEMRVGAKGNMLAAGAEAVNGQVILNSPVLIEPELEVLQADSELNTKTLPTFFKGGDLKSAVDKLCTDAEEAVKAGAKLLVLSDRVTELNSDEVAIPSLLAVGAVHHHLIAQGLRTQSSILADTAQAFSTHHCAI
;
A
#
# COMPACT_ATOMS: atom_id res chain seq x y z
N SER A 1 -68.96 12.36 -33.83
CA SER A 1 -69.51 10.99 -33.86
C SER A 1 -68.87 10.22 -32.71
N LEU A 2 -69.62 9.96 -31.64
CA LEU A 2 -70.46 8.78 -31.37
C LEU A 2 -69.67 7.54 -30.88
N ARG A 3 -70.07 7.11 -29.67
CA ARG A 3 -69.91 5.80 -28.96
C ARG A 3 -68.63 5.70 -28.10
N GLY A 4 -68.67 5.50 -26.77
CA GLY A 4 -69.46 4.58 -25.93
C GLY A 4 -68.56 3.38 -25.59
N SER A 5 -68.39 2.81 -24.38
CA SER A 5 -69.28 2.65 -23.22
C SER A 5 -68.55 1.93 -22.04
N HIS A 6 -68.85 2.36 -20.81
CA HIS A 6 -69.05 1.66 -19.51
C HIS A 6 -68.38 0.33 -19.06
N ARG A 7 -68.01 0.37 -17.74
CA ARG A 7 -68.14 -0.63 -16.63
C ARG A 7 -67.15 -1.82 -16.63
N ALA A 8 -66.64 -2.36 -15.51
CA ALA A 8 -66.97 -2.30 -14.07
C ALA A 8 -65.76 -2.71 -13.20
N GLN A 9 -65.85 -2.42 -11.90
CA GLN A 9 -64.95 -2.82 -10.81
C GLN A 9 -64.96 -4.33 -10.54
N ALA A 10 -63.81 -4.91 -10.15
CA ALA A 10 -63.72 -5.99 -9.16
C ALA A 10 -62.33 -6.00 -8.48
N SER A 11 -62.35 -6.26 -7.18
CA SER A 11 -61.31 -6.14 -6.18
C SER A 11 -60.33 -7.32 -6.13
N ARG A 12 -59.09 -7.08 -5.66
CA ARG A 12 -58.46 -7.76 -4.51
C ARG A 12 -57.05 -7.24 -4.21
N GLN A 13 -56.79 -7.09 -2.91
CA GLN A 13 -55.55 -6.67 -2.26
C GLN A 13 -54.39 -7.64 -2.54
N ASN A 14 -53.16 -7.11 -2.68
CA ASN A 14 -52.05 -7.44 -1.78
C ASN A 14 -50.82 -6.56 -2.08
N GLY A 15 -50.11 -6.20 -1.02
CA GLY A 15 -49.20 -5.06 -0.94
C GLY A 15 -47.95 -5.14 -1.82
N GLN A 16 -47.52 -3.96 -2.27
CA GLN A 16 -46.20 -3.72 -2.82
C GLN A 16 -45.42 -2.85 -1.83
N ALA A 17 -44.37 -3.44 -1.28
CA ALA A 17 -43.26 -2.74 -0.67
C ALA A 17 -42.63 -1.82 -1.72
N THR A 18 -42.47 -0.56 -1.39
CA THR A 18 -41.68 0.43 -2.13
C THR A 18 -40.19 0.11 -1.99
N PRO A 19 -39.43 -0.13 -3.08
CA PRO A 19 -37.97 -0.11 -2.98
C PRO A 19 -37.53 1.36 -3.00
N ASN A 20 -36.90 1.79 -1.91
CA ASN A 20 -36.19 3.07 -1.83
C ASN A 20 -34.94 2.93 -2.71
N ALA A 21 -35.00 3.43 -3.95
CA ALA A 21 -33.82 3.64 -4.77
C ALA A 21 -33.10 4.90 -4.26
N ALA A 22 -32.14 4.71 -3.35
CA ALA A 22 -31.11 5.71 -3.11
C ALA A 22 -30.33 5.89 -4.41
N ALA A 23 -30.31 7.12 -4.91
CA ALA A 23 -29.51 7.49 -6.07
C ALA A 23 -28.03 7.26 -5.72
N ALA A 24 -27.44 6.22 -6.31
CA ALA A 24 -26.01 6.00 -6.27
C ALA A 24 -25.31 7.22 -6.90
N ALA A 25 -24.64 8.01 -6.07
CA ALA A 25 -23.69 8.99 -6.55
C ALA A 25 -22.61 8.23 -7.33
N ASN A 26 -22.32 8.67 -8.57
CA ASN A 26 -21.19 8.12 -9.31
C ASN A 26 -19.93 8.28 -8.44
N PRO A 27 -19.18 7.21 -8.13
CA PRO A 27 -17.91 7.35 -7.45
C PRO A 27 -16.98 8.22 -8.30
N ALA A 28 -16.16 9.03 -7.63
CA ALA A 28 -15.12 9.80 -8.29
C ALA A 28 -14.24 8.86 -9.15
N PRO A 29 -13.74 9.31 -10.32
CA PRO A 29 -12.89 8.47 -11.16
C PRO A 29 -11.70 7.97 -10.35
N VAL A 30 -11.43 6.67 -10.44
CA VAL A 30 -10.27 6.04 -9.79
C VAL A 30 -9.00 6.73 -10.31
N GLU A 31 -8.32 7.45 -9.43
CA GLU A 31 -7.09 8.16 -9.77
C GLU A 31 -5.96 7.15 -10.00
N VAL A 32 -5.49 7.04 -11.23
CA VAL A 32 -4.31 6.25 -11.58
C VAL A 32 -3.08 7.05 -11.15
N GLY A 33 -2.11 6.38 -10.50
CA GLY A 33 -0.91 7.06 -10.00
C GLY A 33 -0.16 7.79 -11.13
N CYS A 34 0.10 9.09 -10.93
CA CYS A 34 0.92 9.89 -11.84
C CYS A 34 2.40 9.80 -11.44
N MET A 35 3.28 9.65 -12.43
CA MET A 35 4.71 9.40 -12.25
C MET A 35 5.49 10.64 -11.77
N ASP A 36 5.07 11.84 -12.18
CA ASP A 36 5.80 13.08 -11.86
C ASP A 36 5.70 13.49 -10.38
N THR A 37 4.63 13.10 -9.69
CA THR A 37 4.41 13.41 -8.27
C THR A 37 5.22 12.52 -7.32
N ILE A 38 5.56 11.30 -7.74
CA ILE A 38 6.20 10.28 -6.88
C ILE A 38 7.72 10.52 -6.69
N LEU A 39 8.38 11.23 -7.60
CA LEU A 39 9.85 11.31 -7.69
C LEU A 39 10.55 12.22 -6.65
N SER A 40 9.84 12.84 -5.71
CA SER A 40 10.38 13.93 -4.88
C SER A 40 10.90 13.53 -3.48
N GLU A 41 10.75 12.27 -3.04
CA GLU A 41 11.06 11.87 -1.65
C GLU A 41 12.22 10.87 -1.51
N ARG A 42 13.02 11.00 -0.43
CA ARG A 42 14.16 10.14 -0.07
C ARG A 42 14.34 10.14 1.45
N ASP A 43 14.55 8.97 2.08
CA ASP A 43 14.53 8.88 3.54
C ASP A 43 15.69 8.03 4.13
N ALA A 44 16.57 8.66 4.92
CA ALA A 44 17.58 8.02 5.79
C ALA A 44 17.23 8.19 7.28
N CYS A 45 15.98 7.90 7.63
CA CYS A 45 15.35 8.23 8.92
C CYS A 45 15.92 7.51 10.16
N GLY A 46 15.37 7.82 11.33
CA GLY A 46 15.51 7.05 12.58
C GLY A 46 14.14 6.69 13.15
N VAL A 47 13.93 5.43 13.53
CA VAL A 47 12.66 4.94 14.10
C VAL A 47 12.91 3.94 15.22
N GLY A 48 11.97 3.85 16.16
CA GLY A 48 11.97 2.84 17.21
C GLY A 48 10.74 2.91 18.11
N PHE A 49 10.70 2.02 19.10
CA PHE A 49 9.70 2.05 20.15
C PHE A 49 10.26 1.69 21.52
N ILE A 50 9.50 2.08 22.54
CA ILE A 50 9.70 1.68 23.94
C ILE A 50 8.36 1.17 24.46
N ALA A 51 8.35 0.05 25.17
CA ALA A 51 7.11 -0.54 25.68
C ALA A 51 7.31 -1.25 27.03
N SER A 52 6.32 -1.16 27.90
CA SER A 52 6.19 -1.93 29.14
C SER A 52 5.29 -3.13 28.90
N LEU A 53 5.82 -4.35 28.98
CA LEU A 53 5.00 -5.58 28.91
C LEU A 53 4.02 -5.71 30.08
N GLU A 54 4.26 -5.04 31.20
CA GLU A 54 3.32 -5.05 32.33
C GLU A 54 2.16 -4.06 32.18
N GLY A 55 2.06 -3.37 31.02
CA GLY A 55 1.04 -2.33 30.80
C GLY A 55 1.17 -1.09 31.69
N LYS A 56 2.28 -0.94 32.43
CA LYS A 56 2.51 0.19 33.35
C LYS A 56 2.68 1.50 32.57
N ARG A 57 1.68 2.37 32.69
CA ARG A 57 1.74 3.73 32.15
C ARG A 57 2.61 4.60 33.04
N THR A 58 3.67 5.19 32.48
CA THR A 58 4.55 6.10 33.22
C THR A 58 5.02 7.24 32.33
N HIS A 59 5.32 8.40 32.94
CA HIS A 59 5.98 9.49 32.22
C HIS A 59 7.41 9.14 31.80
N LYS A 60 8.05 8.19 32.50
CA LYS A 60 9.38 7.71 32.15
C LYS A 60 9.44 7.18 30.72
N THR A 61 8.46 6.36 30.31
CA THR A 61 8.34 5.83 28.94
C THR A 61 8.36 6.96 27.90
N VAL A 62 7.64 8.05 28.15
CA VAL A 62 7.56 9.22 27.26
C VAL A 62 8.88 9.97 27.23
N SER A 63 9.47 10.24 28.40
CA SER A 63 10.76 10.92 28.50
C SER A 63 11.92 10.15 27.84
N ASP A 64 11.91 8.81 27.96
CA ASP A 64 12.88 7.94 27.30
C ASP A 64 12.68 7.97 25.77
N ALA A 65 11.44 7.98 25.29
CA ALA A 65 11.14 8.03 23.87
C ALA A 65 11.57 9.36 23.24
N LEU A 66 11.36 10.48 23.93
CA LEU A 66 11.86 11.80 23.52
C LEU A 66 13.39 11.85 23.47
N ARG A 67 14.05 11.26 24.48
CA ARG A 67 15.52 11.14 24.50
C ARG A 67 16.02 10.30 23.32
N ALA A 68 15.39 9.16 23.07
CA ALA A 68 15.74 8.27 21.97
C ALA A 68 15.54 8.94 20.61
N CYS A 69 14.43 9.68 20.44
CA CYS A 69 14.16 10.49 19.27
C CYS A 69 15.27 11.54 19.06
N GLY A 70 15.65 12.26 20.11
CA GLY A 70 16.75 13.24 20.08
C GLY A 70 18.09 12.64 19.68
N CYS A 71 18.38 11.40 20.07
CA CYS A 71 19.58 10.67 19.64
C CYS A 71 19.56 10.27 18.16
N MET A 72 18.45 10.44 17.44
CA MET A 72 18.35 10.19 16.00
C MET A 72 18.52 11.45 15.15
N GLU A 73 18.90 12.60 15.73
CA GLU A 73 19.03 13.85 14.97
C GLU A 73 20.03 13.73 13.81
N HIS A 74 21.12 12.98 13.97
CA HIS A 74 22.10 12.75 12.89
C HIS A 74 21.58 11.90 11.73
N ARG A 75 20.40 11.29 11.88
CA ARG A 75 19.65 10.58 10.84
C ARG A 75 18.51 11.43 10.25
N GLY A 76 18.36 12.68 10.70
CA GLY A 76 17.43 13.63 10.13
C GLY A 76 18.13 14.63 9.23
N ALA A 77 17.34 15.38 8.47
CA ALA A 77 17.78 16.59 7.81
C ALA A 77 17.00 17.81 8.30
N CYS A 78 17.59 18.98 8.07
CA CYS A 78 16.98 20.28 8.32
C CYS A 78 16.81 21.02 7.00
N SER A 79 15.82 21.90 6.98
CA SER A 79 15.58 22.83 5.88
C SER A 79 16.71 23.88 5.79
N ALA A 80 16.65 24.74 4.78
CA ALA A 80 17.74 25.69 4.50
C ALA A 80 18.02 26.74 5.60
N ASP A 81 17.12 26.87 6.58
CA ASP A 81 17.32 27.72 7.77
C ASP A 81 18.17 27.04 8.87
N ASN A 82 18.57 25.77 8.67
CA ASN A 82 19.29 24.93 9.64
C ASN A 82 18.58 24.74 10.99
N ASP A 83 17.26 24.97 11.04
CA ASP A 83 16.47 24.88 12.27
C ASP A 83 15.17 24.11 12.09
N SER A 84 14.45 24.37 11.00
CA SER A 84 13.24 23.63 10.65
C SER A 84 13.61 22.20 10.26
N GLY A 85 13.27 21.21 11.10
CA GLY A 85 13.51 19.81 10.81
C GLY A 85 12.49 19.23 9.83
N ASP A 86 12.90 18.25 9.03
CA ASP A 86 12.05 17.59 8.01
C ASP A 86 10.88 16.76 8.56
N GLY A 87 10.73 16.68 9.89
CA GLY A 87 9.67 15.93 10.55
C GLY A 87 10.20 15.13 11.72
N ALA A 88 9.55 15.26 12.88
CA ALA A 88 9.76 14.41 14.03
C ALA A 88 8.45 14.27 14.81
N GLY A 89 8.31 13.17 15.52
CA GLY A 89 7.12 12.94 16.33
C GLY A 89 7.18 11.69 17.18
N ILE A 90 6.18 11.57 18.05
CA ILE A 90 5.93 10.38 18.84
C ILE A 90 4.45 9.99 18.79
N MET A 91 4.18 8.70 18.87
CA MET A 91 2.87 8.13 19.15
C MET A 91 2.90 7.50 20.53
N THR A 92 1.83 7.64 21.29
CA THR A 92 1.65 7.04 22.62
C THR A 92 0.20 6.59 22.80
N GLN A 93 -0.08 5.92 23.93
CA GLN A 93 -1.46 5.87 24.44
C GLN A 93 -1.98 7.26 24.80
N ILE A 94 -3.30 7.43 24.81
CA ILE A 94 -3.94 8.68 25.21
C ILE A 94 -3.66 8.97 26.70
N PRO A 95 -3.13 10.17 27.05
CA PRO A 95 -2.76 10.52 28.42
C PRO A 95 -3.99 10.99 29.23
N TRP A 96 -4.90 10.07 29.54
CA TRP A 96 -6.18 10.39 30.18
C TRP A 96 -6.04 11.17 31.51
N LYS A 97 -4.99 10.92 32.29
CA LYS A 97 -4.72 11.65 33.53
C LYS A 97 -4.56 13.15 33.28
N LEU A 98 -3.71 13.52 32.31
CA LEU A 98 -3.52 14.91 31.88
C LEU A 98 -4.81 15.51 31.28
N LEU A 99 -5.50 14.75 30.44
CA LEU A 99 -6.71 15.25 29.75
C LEU A 99 -7.89 15.45 30.70
N ASN A 100 -8.01 14.62 31.75
CA ASN A 100 -9.05 14.76 32.76
C ASN A 100 -8.80 15.92 33.73
N VAL A 101 -7.53 16.31 33.97
CA VAL A 101 -7.23 17.59 34.65
C VAL A 101 -7.78 18.76 33.84
N TRP A 102 -7.48 18.81 32.53
CA TRP A 102 -8.02 19.84 31.64
C TRP A 102 -9.57 19.81 31.58
N ALA A 103 -10.17 18.62 31.51
CA ALA A 103 -11.63 18.47 31.47
C ALA A 103 -12.29 19.05 32.73
N ALA A 104 -11.75 18.72 33.91
CA ALA A 104 -12.24 19.26 35.18
C ALA A 104 -12.12 20.79 35.27
N GLU A 105 -11.00 21.36 34.81
CA GLU A 105 -10.78 22.81 34.76
C GLU A 105 -11.76 23.54 33.83
N ASN A 106 -12.28 22.85 32.81
CA ASN A 106 -13.24 23.39 31.85
C ASN A 106 -14.69 22.98 32.15
N GLY A 107 -14.97 22.38 33.31
CA GLY A 107 -16.31 21.98 33.73
C GLY A 107 -16.90 20.82 32.93
N LEU A 108 -16.07 20.02 32.27
CA LEU A 108 -16.45 18.81 31.56
C LEU A 108 -16.48 17.60 32.50
N ALA A 109 -17.29 16.61 32.15
CA ALA A 109 -17.30 15.33 32.85
C ALA A 109 -15.98 14.58 32.63
N GLU A 110 -15.63 13.70 33.57
CA GLU A 110 -14.49 12.81 33.43
C GLU A 110 -14.63 11.94 32.17
N MET A 111 -13.58 11.90 31.37
CA MET A 111 -13.51 11.11 30.14
C MET A 111 -12.84 9.78 30.45
N ALA A 112 -13.58 8.69 30.21
CA ALA A 112 -13.12 7.34 30.47
C ALA A 112 -12.32 6.77 29.28
N ASP A 113 -11.27 6.00 29.61
CA ASP A 113 -10.47 5.25 28.64
C ASP A 113 -11.34 4.25 27.87
N GLY A 114 -11.20 4.22 26.54
CA GLY A 114 -11.99 3.34 25.67
C GLY A 114 -13.43 3.77 25.38
N GLU A 115 -13.93 4.86 25.97
CA GLU A 115 -15.28 5.41 25.72
C GLU A 115 -15.28 6.72 24.92
N VAL A 116 -14.18 7.48 25.00
CA VAL A 116 -14.03 8.78 24.32
C VAL A 116 -12.91 8.67 23.29
N GLY A 117 -13.19 9.10 22.07
CA GLY A 117 -12.20 9.29 21.00
C GLY A 117 -11.57 10.68 21.08
N VAL A 118 -10.27 10.75 20.84
CA VAL A 118 -9.49 11.98 20.74
C VAL A 118 -8.93 12.10 19.33
N GLY A 119 -9.29 13.18 18.63
CA GLY A 119 -8.75 13.53 17.32
C GLY A 119 -7.68 14.61 17.46
N MET A 120 -6.44 14.32 17.09
CA MET A 120 -5.39 15.33 16.98
C MET A 120 -5.44 15.95 15.56
N ILE A 121 -5.83 17.22 15.46
CA ILE A 121 -6.19 17.84 14.18
C ILE A 121 -5.34 19.09 13.93
N PHE A 122 -4.77 19.15 12.74
CA PHE A 122 -4.16 20.34 12.16
C PHE A 122 -5.20 21.10 11.36
N LEU A 123 -5.38 22.36 11.73
CA LEU A 123 -6.38 23.27 11.18
C LEU A 123 -5.66 24.43 10.45
N PRO A 124 -6.12 24.81 9.25
CA PRO A 124 -5.65 26.04 8.60
C PRO A 124 -5.96 27.26 9.46
N LYS A 125 -4.93 28.10 9.72
CA LYS A 125 -5.00 29.26 10.64
C LYS A 125 -6.07 30.28 10.26
N ASP A 126 -6.35 30.43 8.97
CA ASP A 126 -7.34 31.32 8.39
C ASP A 126 -8.77 30.75 8.37
N HIS A 127 -8.93 29.45 8.66
CA HIS A 127 -10.21 28.75 8.56
C HIS A 127 -10.54 27.84 9.75
N VAL A 128 -9.92 28.09 10.92
CA VAL A 128 -10.10 27.30 12.15
C VAL A 128 -11.57 27.01 12.48
N ASP A 129 -12.40 28.04 12.65
CA ASP A 129 -13.81 27.86 13.05
C ASP A 129 -14.63 27.08 12.00
N LYS A 130 -14.34 27.29 10.71
CA LYS A 130 -15.02 26.57 9.62
C LYS A 130 -14.66 25.09 9.63
N CYS A 131 -13.37 24.78 9.80
CA CYS A 131 -12.90 23.40 9.85
C CYS A 131 -13.38 22.68 11.11
N LYS A 132 -13.46 23.37 12.25
CA LYS A 132 -14.07 22.82 13.47
C LYS A 132 -15.55 22.52 13.26
N ALA A 133 -16.31 23.47 12.72
CA ALA A 133 -17.72 23.25 12.42
C ALA A 133 -17.94 22.08 11.44
N LEU A 134 -17.08 21.95 10.42
CA LEU A 134 -17.10 20.82 9.48
C LEU A 134 -16.83 19.49 10.20
N ALA A 135 -15.81 19.44 11.06
CA ALA A 135 -15.48 18.25 11.84
C ALA A 135 -16.62 17.85 12.79
N GLU A 136 -17.21 18.82 13.49
CA GLU A 136 -18.39 18.61 14.34
C GLU A 136 -19.60 18.11 13.55
N GLU A 137 -19.90 18.72 12.40
CA GLU A 137 -21.00 18.31 11.53
C GLU A 137 -20.85 16.83 11.12
N LYS A 138 -19.66 16.40 10.69
CA LYS A 138 -19.43 15.02 10.28
C LYS A 138 -19.46 14.04 11.45
N ALA A 139 -18.90 14.42 12.61
CA ALA A 139 -19.02 13.60 13.82
C ALA A 139 -20.50 13.40 14.23
N ILE A 140 -21.28 14.48 14.25
CA ILE A 140 -22.71 14.43 14.61
C ILE A 140 -23.51 13.62 13.59
N ALA A 141 -23.21 13.75 12.29
CA ALA A 141 -23.85 12.97 11.24
C ALA A 141 -23.65 11.44 11.40
N GLU A 142 -22.47 11.03 11.90
CA GLU A 142 -22.15 9.64 12.22
C GLU A 142 -22.64 9.20 13.62
N GLY A 143 -23.39 10.06 14.31
CA GLY A 143 -24.02 9.76 15.60
C GLY A 143 -23.12 9.98 16.82
N PHE A 144 -22.02 10.72 16.68
CA PHE A 144 -21.16 11.09 17.81
C PHE A 144 -21.66 12.36 18.51
N GLU A 145 -21.52 12.40 19.83
CA GLU A 145 -21.55 13.62 20.62
C GLU A 145 -20.16 14.24 20.65
N VAL A 146 -20.06 15.52 20.29
CA VAL A 146 -18.83 16.30 20.44
C VAL A 146 -18.75 16.80 21.88
N VAL A 147 -17.79 16.28 22.65
CA VAL A 147 -17.58 16.62 24.06
C VAL A 147 -16.93 17.99 24.20
N GLY A 148 -15.98 18.32 23.31
CA GLY A 148 -15.34 19.62 23.29
C GLY A 148 -14.08 19.67 22.43
N TRP A 149 -13.45 20.85 22.44
CA TRP A 149 -12.17 21.11 21.78
C TRP A 149 -11.15 21.65 22.77
N ARG A 150 -9.92 21.18 22.65
CA ARG A 150 -8.77 21.62 23.44
C ARG A 150 -7.69 22.16 22.51
N ALA A 151 -7.34 23.43 22.67
CA ALA A 151 -6.13 23.96 22.06
C ALA A 151 -4.91 23.25 22.68
N VAL A 152 -4.04 22.68 21.85
CA VAL A 152 -2.85 21.99 22.34
C VAL A 152 -1.83 23.03 22.80
N PRO A 153 -1.32 22.96 24.04
CA PRO A 153 -0.35 23.92 24.52
C PRO A 153 0.99 23.72 23.82
N VAL A 154 1.38 24.71 23.01
CA VAL A 154 2.61 24.69 22.21
C VAL A 154 3.47 25.93 22.43
N ASP A 155 4.79 25.78 22.30
CA ASP A 155 5.74 26.89 22.26
C ASP A 155 6.22 27.17 20.82
N GLU A 156 5.55 28.10 20.13
CA GLU A 156 5.91 28.49 18.76
C GLU A 156 7.26 29.21 18.63
N SER A 157 7.93 29.56 19.74
CA SER A 157 9.26 30.19 19.68
C SER A 157 10.37 29.22 19.28
N ILE A 158 10.11 27.92 19.44
CA ILE A 158 11.01 26.80 19.13
C ILE A 158 10.98 26.43 17.64
N VAL A 159 9.95 26.85 16.92
CA VAL A 159 9.74 26.46 15.52
C VAL A 159 10.62 27.30 14.59
N GLY A 160 11.43 26.62 13.77
CA GLY A 160 12.25 27.26 12.75
C GLY A 160 11.44 28.09 11.76
N GLN A 161 12.09 29.06 11.12
CA GLN A 161 11.42 30.08 10.31
C GLN A 161 10.57 29.47 9.18
N TYR A 162 11.08 28.43 8.52
CA TYR A 162 10.37 27.81 7.39
C TYR A 162 9.20 26.96 7.86
N ALA A 163 9.37 26.16 8.90
CA ALA A 163 8.30 25.36 9.49
C ALA A 163 7.18 26.26 10.05
N LYS A 164 7.53 27.46 10.54
CA LYS A 164 6.57 28.42 11.09
C LYS A 164 5.62 29.00 10.05
N VAL A 165 6.03 29.07 8.78
CA VAL A 165 5.17 29.52 7.67
C VAL A 165 4.01 28.55 7.46
N THR A 166 4.27 27.25 7.55
CA THR A 166 3.28 26.19 7.34
C THR A 166 2.71 25.63 8.64
N LEU A 167 3.08 26.20 9.80
CA LEU A 167 2.62 25.79 11.13
C LEU A 167 1.09 25.88 11.20
N PRO A 168 0.38 24.75 11.35
CA PRO A 168 -1.06 24.75 11.50
C PRO A 168 -1.49 25.25 12.88
N HIS A 169 -2.77 25.56 13.02
CA HIS A 169 -3.41 25.65 14.33
C HIS A 169 -3.71 24.22 14.82
N ILE A 170 -3.28 23.87 16.03
CA ILE A 170 -3.32 22.49 16.51
C ILE A 170 -4.32 22.36 17.64
N GLU A 171 -5.37 21.56 17.43
CA GLU A 171 -6.38 21.28 18.45
C GLU A 171 -6.70 19.80 18.57
N GLN A 172 -7.20 19.42 19.74
CA GLN A 172 -7.75 18.10 20.03
C GLN A 172 -9.27 18.17 20.07
N MET A 173 -9.93 17.33 19.29
CA MET A 173 -11.37 17.15 19.29
C MET A 173 -11.73 15.92 20.13
N PHE A 174 -12.67 16.06 21.06
CA PHE A 174 -13.17 14.94 21.88
C PHE A 174 -14.56 14.54 21.41
N VAL A 175 -14.74 13.26 21.11
CA VAL A 175 -16.00 12.70 20.62
C VAL A 175 -16.35 11.42 21.35
N LYS A 176 -17.64 11.18 21.58
CA LYS A 176 -18.11 9.93 22.18
C LYS A 176 -19.37 9.44 21.47
N LYS A 177 -19.57 8.13 21.42
CA LYS A 177 -20.76 7.51 20.83
C LYS A 177 -21.34 6.53 21.83
N ALA A 178 -22.59 6.76 22.23
CA ALA A 178 -23.23 5.94 23.27
C ALA A 178 -23.40 4.49 22.79
N GLY A 179 -23.01 3.53 23.63
CA GLY A 179 -23.18 2.10 23.36
C GLY A 179 -22.13 1.48 22.44
N VAL A 180 -21.06 2.21 22.08
CA VAL A 180 -19.95 1.71 21.25
C VAL A 180 -18.63 1.91 21.99
N THR A 181 -17.84 0.84 22.13
CA THR A 181 -16.54 0.87 22.84
C THR A 181 -15.50 0.01 22.12
N GLY A 182 -14.24 0.12 22.53
CA GLY A 182 -13.16 -0.77 22.07
C GLY A 182 -12.94 -0.73 20.55
N ALA A 183 -12.85 -1.91 19.93
CA ALA A 183 -12.57 -2.05 18.50
C ALA A 183 -13.68 -1.45 17.60
N ASP A 184 -14.94 -1.50 18.03
CA ASP A 184 -16.05 -0.91 17.28
C ASP A 184 -15.98 0.62 17.31
N LEU A 185 -15.61 1.20 18.47
CA LEU A 185 -15.41 2.65 18.56
C LEU A 185 -14.26 3.09 17.67
N GLU A 186 -13.15 2.35 17.68
CA GLU A 186 -12.01 2.56 16.78
C GLU A 186 -12.38 2.52 15.29
N ARG A 187 -13.33 1.66 14.89
CA ARG A 187 -13.83 1.57 13.52
C ARG A 187 -14.73 2.75 13.16
N GLU A 188 -15.62 3.13 14.05
CA GLU A 188 -16.51 4.28 13.87
C GLU A 188 -15.72 5.59 13.80
N LEU A 189 -14.68 5.76 14.62
CA LEU A 189 -13.77 6.91 14.56
C LEU A 189 -13.01 6.97 13.22
N PHE A 190 -12.62 5.82 12.67
CA PHE A 190 -12.04 5.75 11.32
C PHE A 190 -13.02 6.26 10.25
N VAL A 191 -14.28 5.86 10.31
CA VAL A 191 -15.33 6.33 9.38
C VAL A 191 -15.55 7.83 9.51
N VAL A 192 -15.68 8.34 10.73
CA VAL A 192 -15.82 9.79 11.00
C VAL A 192 -14.65 10.56 10.39
N ARG A 193 -13.41 10.10 10.59
CA ARG A 193 -12.23 10.72 9.99
C ARG A 193 -12.31 10.76 8.47
N LYS A 194 -12.69 9.64 7.85
CA LYS A 194 -12.83 9.57 6.38
C LYS A 194 -13.88 10.54 5.88
N SER A 195 -15.01 10.65 6.57
CA SER A 195 -16.05 11.63 6.29
C SER A 195 -15.53 13.07 6.41
N MET A 196 -14.72 13.39 7.43
CA MET A 196 -14.07 14.69 7.59
C MET A 196 -13.06 14.99 6.47
N GLU A 197 -12.19 14.03 6.12
CA GLU A 197 -11.20 14.15 5.06
C GLU A 197 -11.88 14.44 3.70
N GLN A 198 -12.92 13.68 3.36
CA GLN A 198 -13.69 13.88 2.11
C GLN A 198 -14.41 15.22 2.10
N ALA A 199 -15.01 15.63 3.21
CA ALA A 199 -15.69 16.91 3.31
C ALA A 199 -14.72 18.10 3.17
N ALA A 200 -13.49 17.98 3.70
CA ALA A 200 -12.46 18.98 3.53
C ALA A 200 -12.03 19.13 2.07
N LEU A 201 -11.83 18.00 1.36
CA LEU A 201 -11.52 17.98 -0.08
C LEU A 201 -12.68 18.58 -0.91
N ALA A 202 -13.92 18.26 -0.56
CA ALA A 202 -15.12 18.76 -1.24
C ALA A 202 -15.53 20.19 -0.84
N SER A 203 -14.77 20.86 0.03
CA SER A 203 -15.12 22.19 0.56
C SER A 203 -15.07 23.31 -0.49
N GLY A 204 -14.44 23.08 -1.65
CA GLY A 204 -14.20 24.09 -2.68
C GLY A 204 -13.22 25.18 -2.26
N ASN A 205 -12.41 24.93 -1.22
CA ASN A 205 -11.40 25.84 -0.71
C ASN A 205 -10.05 25.12 -0.62
N ASP A 206 -9.08 25.57 -1.43
CA ASP A 206 -7.75 24.94 -1.54
C ASP A 206 -6.99 24.93 -0.20
N SER A 207 -7.10 26.00 0.60
CA SER A 207 -6.46 26.06 1.93
C SER A 207 -7.00 24.98 2.87
N ILE A 208 -8.32 24.74 2.86
CA ILE A 208 -8.94 23.66 3.65
C ILE A 208 -8.56 22.30 3.08
N ALA A 209 -8.68 22.10 1.77
CA ALA A 209 -8.39 20.82 1.13
C ALA A 209 -6.95 20.35 1.34
N GLU A 210 -5.98 21.29 1.36
CA GLU A 210 -4.56 20.97 1.52
C GLU A 210 -4.08 20.93 2.98
N ASN A 211 -4.66 21.76 3.87
CA ASN A 211 -4.10 21.98 5.21
C ASN A 211 -4.98 21.48 6.37
N PHE A 212 -6.22 21.04 6.11
CA PHE A 212 -6.99 20.30 7.10
C PHE A 212 -6.49 18.86 7.19
N TYR A 213 -5.89 18.49 8.30
CA TYR A 213 -5.28 17.16 8.45
C TYR A 213 -5.52 16.56 9.83
N VAL A 214 -6.15 15.39 9.86
CA VAL A 214 -6.32 14.59 11.08
C VAL A 214 -5.08 13.70 11.23
N CYS A 215 -4.24 13.99 12.23
CA CYS A 215 -3.05 13.20 12.53
C CYS A 215 -3.43 11.77 12.87
N ASN A 216 -4.34 11.63 13.83
CA ASN A 216 -5.07 10.41 14.12
C ASN A 216 -6.34 10.79 14.89
N ILE A 217 -7.34 9.90 14.85
CA ILE A 217 -8.49 9.94 15.77
C ILE A 217 -8.69 8.53 16.30
N SER A 218 -8.64 8.38 17.62
CA SER A 218 -8.62 7.08 18.29
C SER A 218 -9.07 7.23 19.74
N CYS A 219 -9.59 6.16 20.34
CA CYS A 219 -9.81 6.04 21.78
C CYS A 219 -8.64 5.34 22.50
N LYS A 220 -7.58 4.96 21.77
CA LYS A 220 -6.40 4.25 22.30
C LYS A 220 -5.10 5.03 22.15
N THR A 221 -4.85 5.59 20.97
CA THR A 221 -3.56 6.22 20.62
C THR A 221 -3.69 7.71 20.31
N ILE A 222 -2.59 8.44 20.46
CA ILE A 222 -2.48 9.85 20.04
C ILE A 222 -1.10 10.13 19.47
N VAL A 223 -1.04 10.97 18.43
CA VAL A 223 0.20 11.30 17.72
C VAL A 223 0.55 12.78 17.90
N TYR A 224 1.74 13.05 18.44
CA TYR A 224 2.33 14.38 18.53
C TYR A 224 3.49 14.47 17.55
N LYS A 225 3.31 15.21 16.44
CA LYS A 225 4.29 15.28 15.36
C LYS A 225 4.34 16.66 14.72
N GLY A 226 5.45 17.02 14.11
CA GLY A 226 5.56 18.28 13.38
C GLY A 226 6.85 18.43 12.61
N MET A 227 6.99 19.55 11.89
CA MET A 227 8.20 19.90 11.14
C MET A 227 9.27 20.47 12.07
N LEU A 228 9.77 19.59 12.94
CA LEU A 228 10.63 19.90 14.06
C LEU A 228 11.91 19.05 13.98
N ARG A 229 12.98 19.56 14.58
CA ARG A 229 14.12 18.72 14.97
C ARG A 229 13.67 17.74 16.05
N SER A 230 14.27 16.55 16.11
CA SER A 230 13.94 15.54 17.11
C SER A 230 14.07 16.07 18.53
N ALA A 231 15.16 16.82 18.78
CA ALA A 231 15.51 17.30 20.11
C ALA A 231 14.48 18.30 20.69
N VAL A 232 13.62 18.88 19.84
CA VAL A 232 12.72 19.95 20.25
C VAL A 232 11.25 19.54 20.24
N VAL A 233 10.91 18.27 19.95
CA VAL A 233 9.52 17.78 19.98
C VAL A 233 8.87 17.99 21.34
N GLY A 234 9.57 17.61 22.42
CA GLY A 234 9.11 17.82 23.80
C GLY A 234 9.19 19.28 24.26
N GLU A 235 10.00 20.10 23.60
CA GLU A 235 10.07 21.54 23.89
C GLU A 235 8.88 22.29 23.26
N PHE A 236 8.50 21.91 22.05
CA PHE A 236 7.36 22.48 21.33
C PHE A 236 6.03 22.05 21.95
N TYR A 237 5.81 20.75 22.19
CA TYR A 237 4.56 20.26 22.79
C TYR A 237 4.65 20.20 24.31
N LEU A 238 4.06 21.20 24.98
CA LEU A 238 4.19 21.35 26.44
C LEU A 238 3.55 20.19 27.22
N ASP A 239 2.55 19.53 26.64
CA ASP A 239 1.95 18.31 27.20
C ASP A 239 2.99 17.21 27.46
N LEU A 240 3.97 17.07 26.57
CA LEU A 240 4.97 15.99 26.64
C LEU A 240 5.98 16.17 27.79
N LYS A 241 6.00 17.34 28.43
CA LYS A 241 6.79 17.63 29.63
C LYS A 241 6.03 17.48 30.93
N ASN A 242 4.70 17.35 30.86
CA ASN A 242 3.87 17.24 32.04
C ASN A 242 3.98 15.82 32.62
N GLU A 243 4.27 15.72 33.92
CA GLU A 243 4.40 14.43 34.62
C GLU A 243 3.11 13.59 34.60
N ASP A 244 1.95 14.21 34.39
CA ASP A 244 0.67 13.51 34.23
C ASP A 244 0.49 12.90 32.83
N TYR A 245 1.40 13.17 31.89
CA TYR A 245 1.46 12.46 30.62
C TYR A 245 2.12 11.09 30.81
N GLU A 246 1.29 10.08 31.05
CA GLU A 246 1.73 8.71 31.30
C GLU A 246 1.37 7.78 30.12
N SER A 247 2.29 6.91 29.70
CA SER A 247 2.02 5.91 28.67
C SER A 247 2.78 4.61 28.90
N ALA A 248 2.19 3.47 28.51
CA ALA A 248 2.85 2.17 28.61
C ALA A 248 3.78 1.90 27.42
N PHE A 249 3.55 2.55 26.28
CA PHE A 249 4.41 2.47 25.12
C PHE A 249 4.58 3.82 24.43
N SER A 250 5.61 3.92 23.60
CA SER A 250 5.74 5.00 22.64
C SER A 250 6.48 4.54 21.38
N ILE A 251 5.99 4.97 20.22
CA ILE A 251 6.73 4.93 18.94
C ILE A 251 7.31 6.32 18.71
N TYR A 252 8.58 6.40 18.30
CA TYR A 252 9.21 7.66 17.91
C TYR A 252 9.78 7.57 16.50
N HIS A 253 9.78 8.70 15.81
CA HIS A 253 10.32 8.80 14.46
C HIS A 253 11.00 10.14 14.21
N ARG A 254 12.13 10.10 13.50
CA ARG A 254 12.82 11.24 12.91
C ARG A 254 12.96 11.04 11.42
N ARG A 255 12.39 11.98 10.66
CA ARG A 255 12.42 12.00 9.19
C ARG A 255 13.66 12.68 8.62
N PHE A 256 14.09 12.22 7.45
CA PHE A 256 15.01 12.91 6.53
C PHE A 256 14.28 13.06 5.20
N SER A 257 14.23 14.24 4.58
CA SER A 257 13.59 14.45 3.28
C SER A 257 14.50 15.21 2.32
N THR A 258 14.33 15.01 1.01
CA THR A 258 14.92 15.89 -0.01
C THR A 258 14.10 17.13 -0.31
N ASN A 259 12.90 17.26 0.25
CA ASN A 259 12.05 18.42 0.03
C ASN A 259 12.42 19.54 1.00
N THR A 260 12.70 20.74 0.47
CA THR A 260 13.04 21.92 1.27
C THR A 260 11.83 22.65 1.84
N ASN A 261 10.62 22.30 1.39
CA ASN A 261 9.37 22.94 1.80
C ASN A 261 8.66 22.10 2.88
N PRO A 262 8.61 22.58 4.13
CA PRO A 262 8.10 21.76 5.23
C PRO A 262 6.57 21.62 5.17
N LYS A 263 6.08 20.38 5.12
CA LYS A 263 4.65 20.05 5.20
C LYS A 263 4.37 19.21 6.45
N TRP A 264 3.74 19.83 7.45
CA TRP A 264 3.43 19.22 8.75
C TRP A 264 2.74 17.84 8.68
N PRO A 265 1.79 17.58 7.77
CA PRO A 265 1.19 16.26 7.63
C PRO A 265 2.18 15.11 7.35
N LEU A 266 3.31 15.39 6.69
CA LEU A 266 4.29 14.39 6.26
C LEU A 266 5.24 13.93 7.36
N ALA A 267 5.29 14.63 8.51
CA ALA A 267 6.00 14.13 9.67
C ALA A 267 5.43 12.78 10.12
N GLN A 268 6.24 11.96 10.79
CA GLN A 268 5.85 10.65 11.31
C GLN A 268 6.01 10.63 12.84
N PRO A 269 5.35 9.71 13.58
CA PRO A 269 4.52 8.58 13.11
C PRO A 269 3.24 8.95 12.34
N MET A 270 2.72 7.99 11.58
CA MET A 270 1.40 8.03 10.95
C MET A 270 0.33 7.53 11.93
N ARG A 271 -0.75 6.86 11.49
CA ARG A 271 -1.84 6.44 12.38
C ARG A 271 -1.55 5.11 13.06
N MET A 272 -0.90 4.21 12.34
CA MET A 272 -0.51 2.87 12.78
C MET A 272 1.01 2.68 12.72
N LEU A 273 1.70 3.39 11.80
CA LEU A 273 3.08 3.09 11.43
C LEU A 273 4.07 4.25 11.68
N GLY A 274 5.30 3.91 12.04
CA GLY A 274 6.50 4.66 11.76
C GLY A 274 7.36 3.87 10.78
N HIS A 275 7.72 4.46 9.65
CA HIS A 275 8.46 3.83 8.56
C HIS A 275 9.82 4.49 8.36
N ASN A 276 10.86 3.69 8.42
CA ASN A 276 12.22 4.06 8.04
C ASN A 276 12.62 3.29 6.80
N GLY A 277 12.67 3.98 5.66
CA GLY A 277 12.79 3.27 4.41
C GLY A 277 12.23 4.04 3.23
N GLU A 278 12.10 3.34 2.10
CA GLU A 278 11.49 3.82 0.88
C GLU A 278 10.83 2.65 0.16
N ILE A 279 9.54 2.79 -0.19
CA ILE A 279 8.83 1.77 -0.98
C ILE A 279 9.12 2.00 -2.46
N ASN A 280 9.95 1.16 -3.06
CA ASN A 280 10.38 1.31 -4.46
C ASN A 280 9.34 0.76 -5.47
N THR A 281 8.37 -0.03 -5.00
CA THR A 281 7.26 -0.55 -5.82
C THR A 281 5.99 0.33 -5.78
N LEU A 282 6.08 1.55 -5.23
CA LEU A 282 4.91 2.39 -4.91
C LEU A 282 3.89 2.53 -6.04
N LEU A 283 4.32 2.88 -7.27
CA LEU A 283 3.38 3.08 -8.38
C LEU A 283 2.56 1.81 -8.70
N GLY A 284 3.22 0.65 -8.68
CA GLY A 284 2.55 -0.64 -8.84
C GLY A 284 1.57 -0.90 -7.71
N ASN A 285 2.00 -0.65 -6.47
CA ASN A 285 1.15 -0.83 -5.29
C ASN A 285 -0.09 0.07 -5.33
N LEU A 286 0.06 1.35 -5.70
CA LEU A 286 -1.05 2.29 -5.85
C LEU A 286 -2.08 1.79 -6.87
N ASN A 287 -1.62 1.35 -8.04
CA ASN A 287 -2.50 0.86 -9.10
C ASN A 287 -3.19 -0.47 -8.72
N TRP A 288 -2.49 -1.36 -8.01
CA TRP A 288 -3.10 -2.60 -7.50
C TRP A 288 -4.10 -2.34 -6.40
N THR A 289 -3.80 -1.44 -5.46
CA THR A 289 -4.77 -1.00 -4.45
C THR A 289 -5.97 -0.34 -5.11
N ALA A 290 -5.79 0.53 -6.11
CA ALA A 290 -6.88 1.11 -6.90
C ALA A 290 -7.75 0.04 -7.59
N SER A 291 -7.12 -1.00 -8.15
CA SER A 291 -7.82 -2.11 -8.81
C SER A 291 -8.67 -2.94 -7.83
N LYS A 292 -8.19 -3.14 -6.61
CA LYS A 292 -8.85 -4.00 -5.60
C LYS A 292 -9.99 -3.30 -4.86
N GLN A 293 -9.99 -1.97 -4.81
CA GLN A 293 -11.03 -1.22 -4.08
C GLN A 293 -12.44 -1.53 -4.57
N ALA A 294 -12.60 -1.88 -5.85
CA ALA A 294 -13.89 -2.28 -6.41
C ALA A 294 -14.40 -3.66 -5.92
N THR A 295 -13.51 -4.51 -5.40
CA THR A 295 -13.87 -5.86 -4.91
C THR A 295 -13.84 -5.98 -3.38
N PHE A 296 -13.47 -4.91 -2.67
CA PHE A 296 -13.52 -4.89 -1.22
C PHE A 296 -14.96 -4.97 -0.73
N SER A 297 -15.21 -6.00 0.08
CA SER A 297 -16.47 -6.17 0.78
C SER A 297 -16.22 -6.88 2.09
N ASP A 298 -16.75 -6.37 3.19
CA ASP A 298 -16.71 -7.06 4.47
C ASP A 298 -17.97 -6.73 5.26
N GLU A 299 -18.52 -7.72 5.96
CA GLU A 299 -19.75 -7.55 6.75
C GLU A 299 -19.60 -6.42 7.77
N VAL A 300 -18.37 -6.19 8.26
CA VAL A 300 -18.05 -5.18 9.26
C VAL A 300 -18.27 -3.74 8.80
N TRP A 301 -18.36 -3.51 7.48
CA TRP A 301 -18.55 -2.20 6.89
C TRP A 301 -20.00 -1.94 6.47
N GLU A 302 -20.89 -2.93 6.54
CA GLU A 302 -22.32 -2.79 6.24
C GLU A 302 -22.62 -2.14 4.86
N GLY A 303 -21.76 -2.37 3.85
CA GLY A 303 -21.91 -1.79 2.51
C GLY A 303 -21.35 -0.36 2.34
N ARG A 304 -20.67 0.18 3.36
CA ARG A 304 -20.08 1.53 3.36
C ARG A 304 -18.64 1.58 2.83
N GLU A 305 -18.09 0.48 2.31
CA GLU A 305 -16.69 0.39 1.85
C GLU A 305 -16.35 1.50 0.85
N SER A 306 -17.28 1.79 -0.07
CA SER A 306 -17.12 2.85 -1.08
C SER A 306 -16.95 4.25 -0.51
N GLU A 307 -17.44 4.53 0.71
CA GLU A 307 -17.32 5.82 1.37
C GLU A 307 -15.88 6.11 1.85
N MET A 308 -15.06 5.07 1.97
CA MET A 308 -13.67 5.15 2.45
C MET A 308 -12.67 5.34 1.30
N MET A 309 -13.15 5.29 0.06
CA MET A 309 -12.34 5.33 -1.16
C MET A 309 -12.17 6.78 -1.68
N PRO A 310 -11.06 7.11 -2.38
CA PRO A 310 -9.89 6.25 -2.58
C PRO A 310 -9.04 6.13 -1.31
N LEU A 311 -8.52 4.92 -1.04
CA LEU A 311 -7.64 4.72 0.12
C LEU A 311 -6.28 5.40 -0.05
N CYS A 312 -5.66 5.20 -1.22
CA CYS A 312 -4.34 5.69 -1.53
C CYS A 312 -4.41 6.80 -2.59
N THR A 313 -3.40 7.67 -2.62
CA THR A 313 -3.27 8.76 -3.60
C THR A 313 -1.81 9.01 -3.93
N SER A 314 -1.55 9.41 -5.18
CA SER A 314 -0.21 9.75 -5.66
C SER A 314 0.39 10.99 -4.99
N SER A 315 -0.44 11.82 -4.36
CA SER A 315 -0.02 13.04 -3.66
C SER A 315 0.51 12.77 -2.24
N ALA A 316 0.23 11.60 -1.68
CA ALA A 316 0.69 11.19 -0.36
C ALA A 316 2.04 10.47 -0.45
N SER A 317 2.85 10.55 0.61
CA SER A 317 4.11 9.81 0.69
C SER A 317 3.88 8.30 0.62
N ASP A 318 4.94 7.57 0.29
CA ASP A 318 4.95 6.11 0.28
C ASP A 318 4.46 5.51 1.62
N SER A 319 4.97 6.06 2.71
CA SER A 319 4.71 5.70 4.08
C SER A 319 3.27 5.99 4.48
N ALA A 320 2.72 7.10 4.00
CA ALA A 320 1.33 7.48 4.24
C ALA A 320 0.36 6.54 3.49
N ASN A 321 0.69 6.17 2.25
CA ASN A 321 -0.13 5.22 1.50
C ASN A 321 -0.10 3.82 2.13
N LEU A 322 1.07 3.36 2.57
CA LEU A 322 1.20 2.09 3.30
C LEU A 322 0.37 2.10 4.61
N ASP A 323 0.46 3.17 5.39
CA ASP A 323 -0.30 3.34 6.64
C ASP A 323 -1.81 3.34 6.40
N ARG A 324 -2.30 4.01 5.34
CA ARG A 324 -3.73 4.05 5.01
C ARG A 324 -4.29 2.69 4.64
N LEU A 325 -3.55 1.91 3.83
CA LEU A 325 -3.96 0.55 3.48
C LEU A 325 -3.91 -0.35 4.71
N ALA A 326 -2.85 -0.28 5.51
CA ALA A 326 -2.72 -1.06 6.73
C ALA A 326 -3.86 -0.76 7.72
N GLU A 327 -4.14 0.52 7.98
CA GLU A 327 -5.22 0.96 8.84
C GLU A 327 -6.58 0.42 8.37
N PHE A 328 -6.89 0.52 7.08
CA PHE A 328 -8.14 -0.02 6.54
C PHE A 328 -8.28 -1.53 6.75
N LEU A 329 -7.21 -2.30 6.53
CA LEU A 329 -7.22 -3.75 6.74
C LEU A 329 -7.36 -4.13 8.22
N ILE A 330 -6.73 -3.37 9.11
CA ILE A 330 -6.86 -3.56 10.57
C ILE A 330 -8.29 -3.25 11.01
N LYS A 331 -8.88 -2.13 10.56
CA LYS A 331 -10.26 -1.76 10.89
C LYS A 331 -11.30 -2.70 10.28
N SER A 332 -10.92 -3.40 9.20
CA SER A 332 -11.68 -4.52 8.61
C SER A 332 -11.60 -5.81 9.45
N GLY A 333 -10.94 -5.81 10.61
CA GLY A 333 -10.94 -6.93 11.55
C GLY A 333 -9.70 -7.83 11.52
N ARG A 334 -8.65 -7.46 10.78
CA ARG A 334 -7.39 -8.23 10.76
C ARG A 334 -6.44 -7.82 11.89
N PRO A 335 -5.75 -8.77 12.56
CA PRO A 335 -4.68 -8.44 13.48
C PRO A 335 -3.58 -7.63 12.79
N ILE A 336 -2.99 -6.67 13.51
CA ILE A 336 -1.95 -5.79 12.95
C ILE A 336 -0.75 -6.58 12.44
N GLU A 337 -0.31 -7.63 13.14
CA GLU A 337 0.79 -8.49 12.72
C GLU A 337 0.51 -9.22 11.39
N GLU A 338 -0.72 -9.66 11.16
CA GLU A 338 -1.14 -10.28 9.87
C GLU A 338 -1.04 -9.26 8.74
N VAL A 339 -1.53 -8.03 8.99
CA VAL A 339 -1.53 -6.94 8.00
C VAL A 339 -0.12 -6.48 7.64
N ILE A 340 0.78 -6.34 8.62
CA ILE A 340 2.16 -5.96 8.33
C ILE A 340 2.87 -7.04 7.53
N MET A 341 2.70 -8.31 7.89
CA MET A 341 3.35 -9.43 7.22
C MET A 341 2.78 -9.72 5.83
N LEU A 342 1.50 -9.44 5.56
CA LEU A 342 0.95 -9.57 4.20
C LEU A 342 1.35 -8.39 3.30
N LEU A 343 1.50 -7.18 3.84
CA LEU A 343 1.89 -6.00 3.05
C LEU A 343 3.39 -6.00 2.76
N VAL A 344 4.22 -6.42 3.70
CA VAL A 344 5.68 -6.53 3.56
C VAL A 344 6.09 -7.98 3.85
N PRO A 345 5.86 -8.91 2.92
CA PRO A 345 6.11 -10.33 3.15
C PRO A 345 7.59 -10.68 3.18
N GLU A 346 7.92 -11.75 3.90
CA GLU A 346 9.23 -12.37 3.89
C GLU A 346 9.49 -13.12 2.57
N ALA A 347 10.76 -13.29 2.21
CA ALA A 347 11.14 -14.14 1.09
C ALA A 347 11.04 -15.64 1.45
N TYR A 348 9.90 -16.26 1.19
CA TYR A 348 9.60 -17.62 1.65
C TYR A 348 10.04 -18.77 0.70
N ARG A 349 10.07 -18.54 -0.63
CA ARG A 349 10.17 -19.63 -1.64
C ARG A 349 11.44 -20.47 -1.59
N ASN A 350 12.56 -19.88 -1.23
CA ASN A 350 13.87 -20.54 -1.18
C ASN A 350 14.47 -20.43 0.22
N HIS A 351 13.66 -20.66 1.25
CA HIS A 351 14.04 -20.49 2.65
C HIS A 351 14.20 -21.87 3.33
N PRO A 352 15.44 -22.41 3.46
CA PRO A 352 15.65 -23.75 4.02
C PRO A 352 15.17 -23.87 5.47
N GLU A 353 15.46 -22.87 6.31
CA GLU A 353 15.07 -22.87 7.72
C GLU A 353 13.55 -22.87 7.89
N MET A 354 12.80 -22.01 7.19
CA MET A 354 11.32 -22.07 7.14
C MET A 354 10.81 -23.44 6.69
N THR A 355 11.39 -24.01 5.64
CA THR A 355 10.96 -25.33 5.11
C THR A 355 11.16 -26.45 6.13
N GLU A 356 12.22 -26.39 6.92
CA GLU A 356 12.55 -27.41 7.93
C GLU A 356 11.84 -27.19 9.27
N GLU A 357 11.66 -25.94 9.68
CA GLU A 357 11.25 -25.59 11.04
C GLU A 357 9.80 -25.13 11.21
N TYR A 358 9.20 -24.50 10.19
CA TYR A 358 7.83 -23.94 10.22
C TYR A 358 7.23 -23.84 8.81
N PRO A 359 7.05 -24.98 8.10
CA PRO A 359 6.66 -25.00 6.69
C PRO A 359 5.29 -24.39 6.41
N GLU A 360 4.38 -24.38 7.38
CA GLU A 360 3.06 -23.75 7.29
C GLU A 360 3.13 -22.24 6.95
N ALA A 361 4.25 -21.58 7.28
CA ALA A 361 4.48 -20.18 6.90
C ALA A 361 4.53 -19.99 5.38
N ALA A 362 5.06 -20.96 4.64
CA ALA A 362 5.09 -20.90 3.19
C ALA A 362 3.67 -20.88 2.61
N ASP A 363 2.74 -21.68 3.18
CA ASP A 363 1.34 -21.68 2.77
C ASP A 363 0.66 -20.33 3.08
N PHE A 364 0.96 -19.71 4.24
CA PHE A 364 0.49 -18.37 4.58
C PHE A 364 0.91 -17.33 3.53
N TYR A 365 2.20 -17.25 3.21
CA TYR A 365 2.70 -16.28 2.24
C TYR A 365 2.25 -16.59 0.81
N GLU A 366 2.24 -17.85 0.39
CA GLU A 366 1.78 -18.27 -0.94
C GLU A 366 0.29 -17.92 -1.16
N TYR A 367 -0.55 -18.06 -0.13
CA TYR A 367 -1.94 -17.62 -0.19
C TYR A 367 -2.05 -16.10 -0.38
N TRP A 368 -1.36 -15.32 0.47
CA TRP A 368 -1.49 -13.86 0.45
C TRP A 368 -0.90 -13.23 -0.80
N GLU A 369 0.17 -13.77 -1.36
CA GLU A 369 0.75 -13.28 -2.61
C GLU A 369 -0.23 -13.39 -3.80
N GLY A 370 -1.18 -14.33 -3.75
CA GLY A 370 -2.27 -14.42 -4.72
C GLY A 370 -3.26 -13.26 -4.69
N LEU A 371 -3.29 -12.50 -3.60
CA LEU A 371 -4.22 -11.40 -3.36
C LEU A 371 -3.53 -10.04 -3.19
N GLN A 372 -2.34 -10.00 -2.58
CA GLN A 372 -1.59 -8.81 -2.23
C GLN A 372 -0.13 -8.92 -2.66
N GLU A 373 0.29 -7.98 -3.49
CA GLU A 373 1.67 -7.79 -3.90
C GLU A 373 2.46 -7.13 -2.76
N GLY A 374 3.74 -7.49 -2.61
CA GLY A 374 4.60 -6.91 -1.59
C GLY A 374 4.91 -5.43 -1.83
N TRP A 375 4.77 -4.63 -0.78
CA TRP A 375 5.26 -3.27 -0.72
C TRP A 375 6.76 -3.33 -0.41
N ASP A 376 7.56 -3.44 -1.48
CA ASP A 376 8.99 -3.73 -1.41
C ASP A 376 9.84 -2.45 -1.41
N GLY A 377 11.09 -2.61 -1.02
CA GLY A 377 12.05 -1.56 -0.74
C GLY A 377 12.58 -1.64 0.68
N PRO A 378 13.66 -0.91 1.02
CA PRO A 378 14.16 -0.88 2.38
C PRO A 378 13.07 -0.43 3.33
N ALA A 379 12.79 -1.19 4.39
CA ALA A 379 11.79 -0.79 5.38
C ALA A 379 12.11 -1.38 6.76
N LEU A 380 12.21 -0.50 7.76
CA LEU A 380 11.92 -0.82 9.14
C LEU A 380 10.59 -0.18 9.50
N LEU A 381 9.59 -1.02 9.70
CA LEU A 381 8.28 -0.63 10.19
C LEU A 381 8.24 -0.81 11.69
N VAL A 382 7.78 0.22 12.40
CA VAL A 382 7.38 0.15 13.79
C VAL A 382 5.90 0.47 13.84
N PHE A 383 5.10 -0.37 14.50
CA PHE A 383 3.65 -0.30 14.36
C PHE A 383 2.93 -0.55 15.69
N SER A 384 1.73 0.02 15.82
CA SER A 384 0.84 -0.25 16.96
C SER A 384 -0.62 0.05 16.63
N ASP A 385 -1.52 -0.77 17.16
CA ASP A 385 -2.99 -0.54 17.18
C ASP A 385 -3.49 -0.03 18.54
N GLY A 386 -2.57 0.23 19.48
CA GLY A 386 -2.86 0.63 20.86
C GLY A 386 -2.83 -0.52 21.88
N ASP A 387 -3.05 -1.77 21.45
CA ASP A 387 -3.02 -2.96 22.32
C ASP A 387 -1.70 -3.73 22.11
N LYS A 388 -1.26 -3.82 20.86
CA LYS A 388 -0.02 -4.45 20.44
C LYS A 388 0.92 -3.40 19.87
N ILE A 389 2.22 -3.65 20.01
CA ILE A 389 3.27 -2.85 19.41
C ILE A 389 4.38 -3.77 18.88
N GLY A 390 4.92 -3.47 17.72
CA GLY A 390 5.91 -4.31 17.10
C GLY A 390 6.85 -3.60 16.15
N ALA A 391 7.79 -4.37 15.61
CA ALA A 391 8.67 -3.94 14.55
C ALA A 391 8.84 -5.06 13.51
N HIS A 392 8.92 -4.69 12.24
CA HIS A 392 9.05 -5.61 11.11
C HIS A 392 10.06 -5.07 10.10
N LEU A 393 10.88 -5.95 9.52
CA LEU A 393 11.83 -5.60 8.47
C LEU A 393 11.35 -6.06 7.10
N ASP A 394 11.77 -5.30 6.08
CA ASP A 394 11.65 -5.72 4.69
C ASP A 394 12.32 -7.08 4.43
N ARG A 395 11.92 -7.71 3.33
CA ARG A 395 12.35 -9.05 2.94
C ARG A 395 13.87 -9.24 2.80
N ASN A 396 14.62 -8.14 2.65
CA ASN A 396 16.07 -8.13 2.48
C ASN A 396 16.81 -7.62 3.73
N GLY A 397 16.08 -7.11 4.74
CA GLY A 397 16.65 -6.56 5.96
C GLY A 397 17.54 -5.35 5.70
N LEU A 398 17.14 -4.47 4.78
CA LEU A 398 17.98 -3.35 4.29
C LEU A 398 18.09 -2.20 5.30
N ARG A 399 17.33 -2.24 6.40
CA ARG A 399 17.39 -1.26 7.49
C ARG A 399 17.78 -1.91 8.82
N PRO A 400 18.55 -1.20 9.68
CA PRO A 400 18.98 -1.75 10.95
C PRO A 400 17.84 -1.72 11.97
N ALA A 401 17.58 -2.83 12.65
CA ALA A 401 16.67 -2.89 13.79
C ALA A 401 17.32 -3.69 14.93
N ARG A 402 17.48 -3.05 16.08
CA ARG A 402 18.08 -3.64 17.29
C ARG A 402 17.08 -3.60 18.41
N PHE A 403 17.06 -4.66 19.22
CA PHE A 403 16.17 -4.73 20.36
C PHE A 403 16.87 -5.20 21.62
N TRP A 404 16.34 -4.80 22.77
CA TRP A 404 16.73 -5.32 24.06
C TRP A 404 15.56 -5.32 25.04
N ARG A 405 15.59 -6.30 25.94
CA ARG A 405 14.62 -6.48 27.02
C ARG A 405 15.31 -6.41 28.36
N THR A 406 14.67 -5.76 29.32
CA THR A 406 15.17 -5.66 30.69
C THR A 406 14.39 -6.56 31.66
N SER A 407 14.94 -6.80 32.85
CA SER A 407 14.36 -7.67 33.87
C SER A 407 13.09 -7.09 34.52
N ASP A 408 12.87 -5.78 34.39
CA ASP A 408 11.65 -5.05 34.73
C ASP A 408 10.65 -5.00 33.56
N ASN A 409 10.76 -5.94 32.61
CA ASN A 409 9.79 -6.17 31.54
C ASN A 409 9.58 -4.98 30.58
N MET A 410 10.61 -4.13 30.43
CA MET A 410 10.64 -3.12 29.36
C MET A 410 11.28 -3.71 28.10
N ILE A 411 10.73 -3.34 26.95
CA ILE A 411 11.24 -3.62 25.62
C ILE A 411 11.61 -2.31 24.94
N TYR A 412 12.75 -2.35 24.28
CA TYR A 412 13.24 -1.25 23.48
C TYR A 412 13.59 -1.78 22.10
N VAL A 413 13.13 -1.08 21.07
CA VAL A 413 13.55 -1.28 19.68
C VAL A 413 14.03 0.05 19.12
N ALA A 414 15.13 0.02 18.41
CA ALA A 414 15.72 1.21 17.84
C ALA A 414 16.53 0.90 16.58
N SER A 415 16.64 1.90 15.70
CA SER A 415 17.55 1.86 14.56
C SER A 415 19.02 1.76 15.00
N GLU A 416 19.34 2.25 16.21
CA GLU A 416 20.69 2.23 16.80
C GLU A 416 20.66 1.84 18.28
N VAL A 417 21.74 1.23 18.77
CA VAL A 417 21.81 0.68 20.14
C VAL A 417 22.01 1.76 21.21
N GLY A 418 22.69 2.86 20.88
CA GLY A 418 23.13 3.90 21.84
C GLY A 418 22.08 4.95 22.25
N VAL A 419 20.82 4.79 21.85
CA VAL A 419 19.79 5.85 21.86
C VAL A 419 19.32 6.26 23.25
N LEU A 420 19.57 5.45 24.27
CA LEU A 420 19.30 5.78 25.67
C LEU A 420 20.59 6.01 26.48
N GLY A 421 21.73 6.07 25.82
CA GLY A 421 23.05 6.18 26.42
C GLY A 421 23.58 4.85 27.00
N ASP A 422 24.90 4.74 27.11
CA ASP A 422 25.59 3.50 27.51
C ASP A 422 25.13 2.93 28.85
N VAL A 423 24.72 3.80 29.79
CA VAL A 423 24.28 3.40 31.14
C VAL A 423 23.01 2.56 31.08
N ILE A 424 22.06 2.90 30.18
CA ILE A 424 20.79 2.18 30.02
C ILE A 424 20.99 1.02 29.05
N THR A 425 21.68 1.27 27.94
CA THR A 425 21.94 0.28 26.89
C THR A 425 22.85 -0.86 27.34
N ASN A 426 23.74 -0.67 28.32
CA ASN A 426 24.57 -1.74 28.91
C ASN A 426 24.25 -1.98 30.39
N ALA A 427 23.04 -1.61 30.82
CA ALA A 427 22.60 -1.82 32.17
C ALA A 427 22.61 -3.31 32.55
N LYS A 428 22.95 -3.60 33.82
CA LYS A 428 23.01 -4.98 34.35
C LYS A 428 21.65 -5.69 34.34
N ASN A 429 20.55 -4.96 34.19
CA ASN A 429 19.19 -5.51 34.15
C ASN A 429 18.79 -5.98 32.75
N ILE A 430 19.64 -5.89 31.72
CA ILE A 430 19.30 -6.40 30.39
C ILE A 430 19.34 -7.93 30.38
N VAL A 431 18.21 -8.54 30.03
CA VAL A 431 18.02 -10.00 30.00
C VAL A 431 18.12 -10.59 28.60
N ARG A 432 17.84 -9.80 27.55
CA ARG A 432 17.93 -10.23 26.15
C ARG A 432 18.35 -9.06 25.27
N LYS A 433 19.22 -9.31 24.28
CA LYS A 433 19.60 -8.38 23.22
C LYS A 433 19.60 -9.11 21.90
N GLY A 434 19.12 -8.47 20.84
CA GLY A 434 19.11 -9.05 19.51
C GLY A 434 19.01 -8.03 18.39
N ARG A 435 18.82 -8.53 17.17
CA ARG A 435 18.54 -7.77 15.96
C ARG A 435 17.47 -8.49 15.16
N LEU A 436 16.69 -7.76 14.38
CA LEU A 436 15.81 -8.38 13.39
C LEU A 436 16.65 -8.75 12.16
N GLY A 437 16.33 -9.90 11.56
CA GLY A 437 16.84 -10.33 10.26
C GLY A 437 15.89 -9.93 9.13
N PRO A 438 16.25 -10.21 7.88
CA PRO A 438 15.38 -10.01 6.72
C PRO A 438 14.00 -10.66 6.93
N GLY A 439 12.91 -9.91 6.74
CA GLY A 439 11.53 -10.39 6.93
C GLY A 439 11.12 -10.72 8.37
N HIS A 440 11.97 -10.49 9.37
CA HIS A 440 11.64 -10.82 10.76
C HIS A 440 10.70 -9.78 11.38
N ILE A 441 9.79 -10.27 12.23
CA ILE A 441 8.88 -9.48 13.05
C ILE A 441 9.19 -9.67 14.54
N LEU A 442 8.93 -8.64 15.34
CA LEU A 442 8.81 -8.70 16.80
C LEU A 442 7.47 -8.13 17.21
N LEU A 443 6.81 -8.77 18.17
CA LEU A 443 5.50 -8.36 18.67
C LEU A 443 5.47 -8.35 20.20
N ALA A 444 5.07 -7.23 20.77
CA ALA A 444 4.76 -7.08 22.17
C ALA A 444 3.25 -6.83 22.32
N ASP A 445 2.58 -7.74 22.99
CA ASP A 445 1.17 -7.62 23.35
C ASP A 445 1.11 -7.00 24.75
N ILE A 446 0.70 -5.75 24.83
CA ILE A 446 0.69 -4.96 26.07
C ILE A 446 -0.50 -5.34 26.93
N GLU A 447 -1.61 -5.77 26.33
CA GLU A 447 -2.81 -6.21 27.03
C GLU A 447 -2.56 -7.53 27.76
N ASN A 448 -1.94 -8.50 27.07
CA ASN A 448 -1.66 -9.83 27.63
C ASN A 448 -0.28 -9.94 28.30
N GLY A 449 0.56 -8.92 28.16
CA GLY A 449 1.93 -8.88 28.68
C GLY A 449 2.86 -9.93 28.08
N THR A 450 2.68 -10.25 26.79
CA THR A 450 3.49 -11.25 26.09
C THR A 450 4.44 -10.61 25.08
N PHE A 451 5.55 -11.28 24.83
CA PHE A 451 6.54 -10.87 23.84
C PHE A 451 6.87 -12.08 22.96
N LYS A 452 6.65 -11.93 21.66
CA LYS A 452 6.83 -12.98 20.65
C LYS A 452 7.85 -12.52 19.63
N GLU A 453 8.73 -13.43 19.26
CA GLU A 453 9.65 -13.23 18.14
C GLU A 453 9.11 -13.87 16.87
N HIS A 454 9.81 -13.64 15.76
CA HIS A 454 9.36 -13.96 14.41
C HIS A 454 8.71 -15.35 14.27
N LYS A 455 9.41 -16.41 14.67
CA LYS A 455 8.93 -17.80 14.54
C LYS A 455 7.60 -18.03 15.28
N GLU A 456 7.45 -17.48 16.48
CA GLU A 456 6.21 -17.62 17.27
C GLU A 456 5.05 -16.89 16.59
N VAL A 457 5.29 -15.69 16.07
CA VAL A 457 4.26 -14.89 15.38
C VAL A 457 3.81 -15.58 14.08
N ILE A 458 4.75 -15.97 13.21
CA ILE A 458 4.38 -16.58 11.93
C ILE A 458 3.70 -17.94 12.10
N SER A 459 4.18 -18.79 13.02
CA SER A 459 3.54 -20.10 13.26
C SER A 459 2.11 -19.95 13.77
N GLU A 460 1.83 -18.97 14.63
CA GLU A 460 0.46 -18.69 15.08
C GLU A 460 -0.43 -18.19 13.93
N LEU A 461 0.07 -17.26 13.12
CA LEU A 461 -0.67 -16.73 11.97
C LEU A 461 -0.94 -17.78 10.91
N ALA A 462 0.05 -18.62 10.59
CA ALA A 462 -0.05 -19.70 9.63
C ALA A 462 -1.01 -20.80 10.11
N ALA A 463 -1.07 -21.06 11.43
CA ALA A 463 -2.02 -22.02 12.01
C ALA A 463 -3.44 -21.46 12.18
N ALA A 464 -3.63 -20.13 12.09
CA ALA A 464 -4.94 -19.50 12.35
C ALA A 464 -6.01 -19.86 11.32
N LYS A 465 -5.62 -20.18 10.08
CA LYS A 465 -6.52 -20.47 8.96
C LYS A 465 -5.96 -21.65 8.14
N PRO A 466 -6.82 -22.42 7.45
CA PRO A 466 -6.38 -23.58 6.67
C PRO A 466 -5.84 -23.16 5.29
N TYR A 467 -4.75 -22.37 5.26
CA TYR A 467 -4.17 -21.85 4.02
C TYR A 467 -3.82 -22.95 3.01
N ARG A 468 -3.28 -24.07 3.50
CA ARG A 468 -2.97 -25.24 2.70
C ARG A 468 -4.18 -25.77 1.94
N GLU A 469 -5.30 -25.93 2.63
CA GLU A 469 -6.56 -26.42 2.03
C GLU A 469 -7.11 -25.41 1.00
N TRP A 470 -6.96 -24.12 1.25
CA TRP A 470 -7.35 -23.07 0.29
C TRP A 470 -6.46 -23.08 -0.96
N LEU A 471 -5.17 -23.29 -0.79
CA LEU A 471 -4.20 -23.40 -1.87
C LEU A 471 -4.40 -24.64 -2.75
N ASP A 472 -5.06 -25.69 -2.26
CA ASP A 472 -5.39 -26.86 -3.10
C ASP A 472 -6.37 -26.53 -4.23
N THR A 473 -7.07 -25.38 -4.18
CA THR A 473 -7.88 -24.84 -5.29
C THR A 473 -7.07 -24.10 -6.35
N VAL A 474 -5.81 -23.78 -6.05
CA VAL A 474 -4.89 -23.09 -6.94
C VAL A 474 -4.15 -24.14 -7.77
N ARG A 475 -4.20 -23.99 -9.09
CA ARG A 475 -3.60 -24.94 -10.03
C ARG A 475 -2.20 -24.47 -10.41
N LYS A 476 -1.27 -25.39 -10.65
CA LYS A 476 0.05 -25.04 -11.21
C LYS A 476 0.03 -25.33 -12.69
N LEU A 477 0.65 -24.46 -13.52
CA LEU A 477 0.69 -24.65 -14.97
C LEU A 477 1.17 -26.05 -15.36
N LYS A 478 2.21 -26.56 -14.68
CA LYS A 478 2.74 -27.91 -14.90
C LYS A 478 1.69 -29.03 -14.74
N ASP A 479 0.71 -28.85 -13.86
CA ASP A 479 -0.33 -29.84 -13.58
C ASP A 479 -1.40 -29.86 -14.67
N LEU A 480 -1.48 -28.79 -15.48
CA LEU A 480 -2.27 -28.73 -16.71
C LEU A 480 -1.59 -29.48 -17.87
N ASN A 481 -0.41 -30.07 -17.65
CA ASN A 481 0.37 -30.86 -18.61
C ASN A 481 0.63 -30.14 -19.94
N PRO A 482 1.31 -28.97 -19.92
CA PRO A 482 1.69 -28.29 -21.16
C PRO A 482 2.53 -29.21 -22.04
N GLY A 483 2.36 -29.06 -23.35
CA GLY A 483 3.22 -29.74 -24.32
C GLY A 483 4.69 -29.33 -24.17
N LYS A 484 5.57 -30.05 -24.88
CA LYS A 484 7.00 -29.70 -24.91
C LYS A 484 7.27 -28.60 -25.92
N TYR A 485 8.34 -27.85 -25.68
CA TYR A 485 8.87 -26.89 -26.64
C TYR A 485 8.98 -27.49 -28.05
N VAL A 486 8.55 -26.72 -29.04
CA VAL A 486 8.56 -27.13 -30.45
C VAL A 486 9.94 -26.83 -31.03
N GLU A 487 10.72 -27.87 -31.30
CA GLU A 487 12.10 -27.73 -31.83
C GLU A 487 12.17 -27.41 -33.33
N THR A 488 11.05 -27.57 -34.05
CA THR A 488 11.00 -27.36 -35.51
C THR A 488 10.28 -26.08 -35.85
N SER A 489 10.84 -25.27 -36.76
CA SER A 489 10.14 -24.10 -37.30
C SER A 489 8.80 -24.51 -37.90
N GLN A 490 7.74 -23.82 -37.49
CA GLN A 490 6.38 -24.01 -38.01
C GLN A 490 6.05 -23.02 -39.13
N ILE A 491 6.95 -22.06 -39.41
CA ILE A 491 6.75 -20.99 -40.38
C ILE A 491 7.79 -21.14 -41.49
N GLU A 492 7.37 -20.97 -42.74
CA GLU A 492 8.27 -20.93 -43.89
C GLU A 492 9.19 -19.70 -43.83
N THR A 493 10.43 -19.83 -44.32
CA THR A 493 11.46 -18.78 -44.20
C THR A 493 11.04 -17.44 -44.80
N GLU A 494 10.36 -17.45 -45.96
CA GLU A 494 9.91 -16.22 -46.61
C GLU A 494 8.85 -15.49 -45.77
N THR A 495 7.85 -16.22 -45.28
CA THR A 495 6.81 -15.69 -44.38
C THR A 495 7.41 -15.19 -43.07
N CYS A 496 8.38 -15.90 -42.50
CA CYS A 496 9.08 -15.49 -41.29
C CYS A 496 9.79 -14.14 -41.49
N LEU A 497 10.50 -13.95 -42.61
CA LEU A 497 11.18 -12.70 -42.90
C LEU A 497 10.20 -11.52 -43.11
N GLN A 498 9.05 -11.79 -43.75
CA GLN A 498 8.00 -10.79 -43.92
C GLN A 498 7.40 -10.36 -42.58
N LEU A 499 7.11 -11.31 -41.68
CA LEU A 499 6.63 -11.04 -40.33
C LEU A 499 7.67 -10.26 -39.52
N GLN A 500 8.92 -10.69 -39.51
CA GLN A 500 10.03 -9.97 -38.88
C GLN A 500 10.10 -8.51 -39.36
N THR A 501 10.02 -8.29 -40.68
CA THR A 501 10.05 -6.94 -41.25
C THR A 501 8.83 -6.11 -40.81
N ALA A 502 7.64 -6.69 -40.83
CA ALA A 502 6.40 -6.01 -40.43
C ALA A 502 6.40 -5.61 -38.94
N HIS A 503 7.01 -6.44 -38.09
CA HIS A 503 7.10 -6.22 -36.65
C HIS A 503 8.35 -5.44 -36.22
N GLY A 504 9.19 -5.03 -37.18
CA GLY A 504 10.29 -4.08 -36.97
C GLY A 504 11.65 -4.71 -36.63
N TYR A 505 11.82 -6.01 -36.84
CA TYR A 505 13.11 -6.67 -36.61
C TYR A 505 14.16 -6.17 -37.59
N GLY A 506 15.33 -5.79 -37.06
CA GLY A 506 16.56 -5.60 -37.79
C GLY A 506 17.39 -6.87 -37.90
N GLN A 507 18.33 -6.86 -38.84
CA GLN A 507 19.31 -7.94 -38.96
C GLN A 507 20.17 -8.07 -37.69
N GLU A 508 20.53 -6.94 -37.08
CA GLU A 508 21.32 -6.89 -35.85
C GLU A 508 20.52 -7.43 -34.65
N ASP A 509 19.20 -7.20 -34.58
CA ASP A 509 18.36 -7.78 -33.53
C ASP A 509 18.41 -9.31 -33.55
N VAL A 510 18.32 -9.90 -34.74
CA VAL A 510 18.39 -11.36 -34.89
C VAL A 510 19.79 -11.88 -34.57
N GLN A 511 20.81 -11.36 -35.24
CA GLN A 511 22.18 -11.90 -35.17
C GLN A 511 22.87 -11.62 -33.84
N LEU A 512 22.67 -10.44 -33.26
CA LEU A 512 23.40 -10.01 -32.07
C LEU A 512 22.64 -10.31 -30.79
N ILE A 513 21.30 -10.22 -30.80
CA ILE A 513 20.48 -10.38 -29.60
C ILE A 513 19.93 -11.81 -29.53
N ILE A 514 19.09 -12.21 -30.50
CA ILE A 514 18.35 -13.47 -30.44
C ILE A 514 19.28 -14.68 -30.56
N GLU A 515 20.14 -14.72 -31.58
CA GLU A 515 21.10 -15.83 -31.77
C GLU A 515 22.04 -15.98 -30.57
N SER A 516 22.50 -14.86 -29.98
CA SER A 516 23.37 -14.88 -28.79
C SER A 516 22.66 -15.46 -27.57
N MET A 517 21.42 -15.05 -27.29
CA MET A 517 20.62 -15.58 -26.19
C MET A 517 20.31 -17.06 -26.39
N ALA A 518 19.92 -17.46 -27.60
CA ALA A 518 19.61 -18.85 -27.92
C ALA A 518 20.85 -19.76 -27.79
N ALA A 519 22.02 -19.29 -28.21
CA ALA A 519 23.25 -20.07 -28.18
C ALA A 519 23.85 -20.20 -26.76
N ASN A 520 23.82 -19.12 -25.97
CA ASN A 520 24.56 -19.04 -24.70
C ASN A 520 23.67 -19.05 -23.45
N GLY A 521 22.36 -18.85 -23.58
CA GLY A 521 21.42 -18.74 -22.45
C GLY A 521 21.60 -17.46 -21.62
N ILE A 522 22.31 -16.46 -22.16
CA ILE A 522 22.56 -15.15 -21.52
C ILE A 522 22.37 -14.04 -22.54
N GLU A 523 21.98 -12.85 -22.08
CA GLU A 523 21.92 -11.65 -22.91
C GLU A 523 23.32 -11.26 -23.43
N PRO A 524 23.42 -10.65 -24.62
CA PRO A 524 24.72 -10.30 -25.19
C PRO A 524 25.40 -9.18 -24.41
N THR A 525 26.72 -9.27 -24.24
CA THR A 525 27.52 -8.21 -23.64
C THR A 525 28.13 -7.32 -24.71
N PHE A 526 27.96 -6.00 -24.56
CA PHE A 526 28.52 -4.97 -25.43
C PHE A 526 29.45 -4.01 -24.67
N CYS A 527 30.12 -3.11 -25.39
CA CYS A 527 30.97 -2.06 -24.83
C CYS A 527 30.80 -0.74 -25.60
N MET A 528 31.39 0.34 -25.10
CA MET A 528 31.15 1.75 -25.52
C MET A 528 29.77 2.28 -25.08
N GLY A 529 29.54 3.57 -25.29
CA GLY A 529 28.25 4.21 -25.00
C GLY A 529 27.30 4.10 -26.19
N ASP A 530 26.01 4.28 -25.92
CA ASP A 530 24.97 4.41 -26.94
C ASP A 530 25.17 5.72 -27.73
N ASP A 531 25.65 5.61 -28.97
CA ASP A 531 26.00 6.74 -29.84
C ASP A 531 24.95 7.02 -30.94
N VAL A 532 23.80 6.35 -30.89
CA VAL A 532 22.68 6.62 -31.81
C VAL A 532 21.80 7.77 -31.30
N PRO A 533 21.03 8.44 -32.18
CA PRO A 533 20.04 9.42 -31.74
C PRO A 533 19.00 8.80 -30.81
N LEU A 534 18.48 9.59 -29.86
CA LEU A 534 17.28 9.22 -29.12
C LEU A 534 16.15 8.84 -30.08
N ALA A 535 15.29 7.89 -29.70
CA ALA A 535 14.25 7.35 -30.59
C ALA A 535 13.38 8.45 -31.23
N ALA A 536 13.01 9.48 -30.47
CA ALA A 536 12.22 10.62 -30.93
C ALA A 536 12.95 11.54 -31.96
N LEU A 537 14.27 11.43 -32.06
CA LEU A 537 15.14 12.18 -32.98
C LEU A 537 15.70 11.30 -34.09
N SER A 538 15.36 10.01 -34.11
CA SER A 538 15.84 9.08 -35.12
C SER A 538 15.17 9.34 -36.46
N ASP A 539 15.98 9.35 -37.54
CA ASP A 539 15.46 9.37 -38.91
C ASP A 539 14.97 7.99 -39.38
N ARG A 540 15.11 6.95 -38.53
CA ARG A 540 14.65 5.58 -38.80
C ARG A 540 13.42 5.26 -37.94
N PRO A 541 12.52 4.38 -38.41
CA PRO A 541 11.47 3.83 -37.55
C PRO A 541 12.07 3.22 -36.28
N GLN A 542 11.43 3.45 -35.14
CA GLN A 542 11.83 2.93 -33.84
C GLN A 542 10.64 2.18 -33.24
N MET A 543 10.93 1.19 -32.40
CA MET A 543 9.87 0.52 -31.65
C MET A 543 9.37 1.42 -30.53
N ILE A 544 8.13 1.21 -30.08
CA ILE A 544 7.61 1.97 -28.94
C ILE A 544 8.45 1.75 -27.69
N SER A 545 9.01 0.53 -27.52
CA SER A 545 9.92 0.18 -26.43
C SER A 545 11.10 1.16 -26.30
N ASP A 546 11.66 1.64 -27.40
CA ASP A 546 12.83 2.52 -27.41
C ASP A 546 12.59 3.89 -26.73
N TYR A 547 11.33 4.30 -26.62
CA TYR A 547 10.89 5.52 -25.94
C TYR A 547 10.81 5.35 -24.41
N PHE A 548 10.78 4.11 -23.92
CA PHE A 548 10.77 3.79 -22.50
C PHE A 548 12.20 3.55 -22.03
N LYS A 549 12.60 4.22 -20.95
CA LYS A 549 13.91 4.01 -20.32
C LYS A 549 13.71 3.39 -18.95
N GLN A 550 14.43 2.31 -18.69
CA GLN A 550 14.38 1.63 -17.39
C GLN A 550 14.83 2.60 -16.30
N ARG A 551 14.00 2.70 -15.27
CA ARG A 551 14.39 3.41 -14.05
C ARG A 551 15.36 2.54 -13.27
N PHE A 552 16.27 3.18 -12.55
CA PHE A 552 17.17 2.51 -11.64
C PHE A 552 17.24 3.30 -10.33
N ALA A 553 17.54 2.57 -9.25
CA ALA A 553 17.70 3.14 -7.93
C ALA A 553 19.09 3.77 -7.78
N GLN A 554 19.14 4.97 -7.19
CA GLN A 554 20.39 5.65 -6.90
C GLN A 554 20.28 6.45 -5.60
N VAL A 555 21.16 6.16 -4.63
CA VAL A 555 21.22 6.77 -3.29
C VAL A 555 20.04 6.42 -2.38
N THR A 556 18.81 6.52 -2.88
CA THR A 556 17.56 6.50 -2.09
C THR A 556 17.26 5.11 -1.54
N ASN A 557 17.31 4.12 -2.43
CA ASN A 557 17.32 2.70 -2.14
C ASN A 557 18.47 2.00 -2.91
N PRO A 558 18.99 0.87 -2.40
CA PRO A 558 20.01 0.10 -3.09
C PRO A 558 19.39 -0.79 -4.19
N PRO A 559 20.09 -1.03 -5.32
CA PRO A 559 19.78 -2.15 -6.19
C PRO A 559 20.13 -3.48 -5.50
N ILE A 560 19.48 -4.56 -5.92
CA ILE A 560 19.73 -5.93 -5.45
C ILE A 560 20.66 -6.63 -6.46
N ASP A 561 21.53 -7.52 -5.99
CA ASP A 561 22.37 -8.36 -6.86
C ASP A 561 21.56 -9.58 -7.34
N PRO A 562 21.08 -9.63 -8.60
CA PRO A 562 20.23 -10.72 -9.07
C PRO A 562 20.95 -12.07 -9.15
N LEU A 563 22.29 -12.09 -9.12
CA LEU A 563 23.09 -13.31 -9.19
C LEU A 563 23.40 -13.86 -7.79
N ARG A 564 23.79 -12.99 -6.86
CA ARG A 564 24.19 -13.39 -5.49
C ARG A 564 23.05 -13.44 -4.50
N GLU A 565 22.05 -12.58 -4.70
CA GLU A 565 20.89 -12.42 -3.82
C GLU A 565 19.61 -12.95 -4.48
N GLY A 566 19.71 -13.71 -5.58
CA GLY A 566 18.56 -14.24 -6.33
C GLY A 566 17.58 -15.09 -5.52
N LEU A 567 17.97 -15.59 -4.33
CA LEU A 567 17.09 -16.31 -3.40
C LEU A 567 15.90 -15.46 -2.91
N VAL A 568 16.07 -14.14 -2.87
CA VAL A 568 15.02 -13.20 -2.44
C VAL A 568 14.16 -12.69 -3.61
N MET A 569 14.45 -13.10 -4.85
CA MET A 569 13.72 -12.69 -6.05
C MET A 569 12.83 -13.82 -6.56
N SER A 570 11.76 -13.45 -7.27
CA SER A 570 10.86 -14.41 -7.91
C SER A 570 10.30 -13.80 -9.20
N LEU A 571 10.15 -14.65 -10.23
CA LEU A 571 9.41 -14.36 -11.46
C LEU A 571 8.08 -15.12 -11.53
N GLU A 572 7.67 -15.74 -10.42
CA GLU A 572 6.41 -16.44 -10.35
C GLU A 572 5.24 -15.46 -10.57
N MET A 573 4.28 -15.87 -11.39
CA MET A 573 3.11 -15.09 -11.73
C MET A 573 1.85 -15.89 -11.40
N ARG A 574 0.75 -15.19 -11.15
CA ARG A 574 -0.57 -15.79 -11.01
C ARG A 574 -1.51 -15.25 -12.08
N VAL A 575 -2.12 -16.17 -12.80
CA VAL A 575 -3.10 -15.89 -13.85
C VAL A 575 -4.49 -16.27 -13.36
N GLY A 576 -5.47 -15.41 -13.65
CA GLY A 576 -6.86 -15.56 -13.25
C GLY A 576 -7.38 -14.33 -12.51
N ALA A 577 -8.55 -14.50 -11.89
CA ALA A 577 -9.17 -13.46 -11.08
C ALA A 577 -8.53 -13.41 -9.67
N LYS A 578 -8.41 -12.21 -9.11
CA LYS A 578 -8.09 -11.96 -7.71
C LYS A 578 -9.39 -11.67 -6.97
N GLY A 579 -9.71 -12.50 -5.98
CA GLY A 579 -10.91 -12.35 -5.19
C GLY A 579 -10.82 -11.21 -4.17
N ASN A 580 -11.78 -11.22 -3.24
CA ASN A 580 -11.88 -10.20 -2.20
C ASN A 580 -10.80 -10.41 -1.12
N MET A 581 -9.93 -9.41 -0.93
CA MET A 581 -8.85 -9.45 0.04
C MET A 581 -9.31 -9.26 1.49
N LEU A 582 -10.52 -8.72 1.73
CA LEU A 582 -11.05 -8.54 3.08
C LEU A 582 -11.61 -9.86 3.65
N ALA A 583 -12.21 -10.70 2.80
CA ALA A 583 -12.73 -12.00 3.19
C ALA A 583 -11.77 -13.13 2.76
N ALA A 584 -10.95 -13.61 3.70
CA ALA A 584 -10.03 -14.73 3.43
C ALA A 584 -10.81 -16.06 3.27
N GLY A 585 -10.46 -16.84 2.25
CA GLY A 585 -11.08 -18.13 1.96
C GLY A 585 -10.61 -18.72 0.63
N ALA A 586 -10.94 -19.99 0.38
CA ALA A 586 -10.62 -20.68 -0.87
C ALA A 586 -11.12 -19.92 -2.11
N GLU A 587 -12.34 -19.37 -2.05
CA GLU A 587 -12.94 -18.60 -3.15
C GLU A 587 -12.12 -17.38 -3.57
N ALA A 588 -11.31 -16.81 -2.66
CA ALA A 588 -10.52 -15.62 -2.99
C ALA A 588 -9.40 -15.91 -4.00
N VAL A 589 -8.86 -17.13 -4.00
CA VAL A 589 -7.75 -17.58 -4.86
C VAL A 589 -8.18 -18.66 -5.87
N ASN A 590 -9.46 -19.02 -5.87
CA ASN A 590 -10.00 -20.13 -6.64
C ASN A 590 -9.82 -19.95 -8.16
N GLY A 591 -9.40 -21.02 -8.84
CA GLY A 591 -9.22 -21.07 -10.28
C GLY A 591 -8.00 -20.29 -10.81
N GLN A 592 -7.18 -19.72 -9.92
CA GLN A 592 -5.88 -19.16 -10.30
C GLN A 592 -4.92 -20.25 -10.79
N VAL A 593 -4.04 -19.87 -11.72
CA VAL A 593 -2.96 -20.71 -12.23
C VAL A 593 -1.61 -20.06 -11.94
N ILE A 594 -0.74 -20.80 -11.25
CA ILE A 594 0.63 -20.37 -10.96
C ILE A 594 1.54 -20.66 -12.17
N LEU A 595 2.27 -19.64 -12.62
CA LEU A 595 3.32 -19.70 -13.63
C LEU A 595 4.68 -19.48 -12.97
N ASN A 596 5.72 -20.19 -13.40
CA ASN A 596 7.08 -20.00 -12.85
C ASN A 596 7.80 -18.77 -13.45
N SER A 597 7.29 -18.24 -14.56
CA SER A 597 7.88 -17.15 -15.34
C SER A 597 6.76 -16.39 -16.06
N PRO A 598 6.90 -15.08 -16.31
CA PRO A 598 6.01 -14.34 -17.20
C PRO A 598 6.18 -14.72 -18.69
N VAL A 599 7.28 -15.40 -19.05
CA VAL A 599 7.54 -15.87 -20.41
C VAL A 599 6.99 -17.29 -20.57
N LEU A 600 6.12 -17.46 -21.56
CA LEU A 600 5.46 -18.72 -21.86
C LEU A 600 5.88 -19.23 -23.23
N ILE A 601 6.01 -20.56 -23.35
CA ILE A 601 6.14 -21.21 -24.66
C ILE A 601 4.75 -21.54 -25.23
N GLU A 602 4.68 -21.79 -26.53
CA GLU A 602 3.40 -21.99 -27.23
C GLU A 602 2.48 -23.06 -26.60
N PRO A 603 2.98 -24.27 -26.24
CA PRO A 603 2.13 -25.26 -25.62
C PRO A 603 1.61 -24.86 -24.23
N GLU A 604 2.30 -23.97 -23.52
CA GLU A 604 1.82 -23.44 -22.25
C GLU A 604 0.67 -22.44 -22.47
N LEU A 605 0.81 -21.56 -23.46
CA LEU A 605 -0.26 -20.65 -23.88
C LEU A 605 -1.51 -21.41 -24.34
N GLU A 606 -1.34 -22.43 -25.19
CA GLU A 606 -2.44 -23.26 -25.71
C GLU A 606 -3.24 -23.92 -24.59
N VAL A 607 -2.54 -24.44 -23.56
CA VAL A 607 -3.19 -25.07 -22.41
C VAL A 607 -3.94 -24.05 -21.56
N LEU A 608 -3.40 -22.85 -21.36
CA LEU A 608 -4.13 -21.76 -20.68
C LEU A 608 -5.34 -21.28 -21.48
N GLN A 609 -5.24 -21.25 -22.81
CA GLN A 609 -6.36 -20.89 -23.69
C GLN A 609 -7.47 -21.96 -23.68
N ALA A 610 -7.11 -23.23 -23.54
CA ALA A 610 -8.06 -24.34 -23.47
C ALA A 610 -8.70 -24.51 -22.08
N ASP A 611 -8.20 -23.82 -21.06
CA ASP A 611 -8.66 -23.95 -19.68
C ASP A 611 -10.06 -23.36 -19.48
N SER A 612 -11.03 -24.21 -19.13
CA SER A 612 -12.42 -23.81 -18.96
C SER A 612 -12.68 -22.91 -17.74
N GLU A 613 -11.83 -22.95 -16.72
CA GLU A 613 -12.01 -22.12 -15.52
C GLU A 613 -11.48 -20.71 -15.70
N LEU A 614 -10.42 -20.54 -16.52
CA LEU A 614 -9.92 -19.24 -16.96
C LEU A 614 -10.87 -18.59 -17.97
N ASN A 615 -11.58 -19.40 -18.77
CA ASN A 615 -12.51 -18.92 -19.81
C ASN A 615 -11.83 -17.87 -20.70
N THR A 616 -10.69 -18.27 -21.26
CA THR A 616 -9.78 -17.36 -21.95
C THR A 616 -10.41 -16.73 -23.18
N LYS A 617 -10.27 -15.40 -23.32
CA LYS A 617 -10.68 -14.67 -24.51
C LYS A 617 -9.46 -14.11 -25.24
N THR A 618 -9.27 -14.54 -26.48
CA THR A 618 -8.27 -13.95 -27.37
C THR A 618 -8.89 -12.77 -28.13
N LEU A 619 -8.22 -11.62 -28.07
CA LEU A 619 -8.59 -10.38 -28.71
C LEU A 619 -7.50 -10.02 -29.74
N PRO A 620 -7.83 -9.98 -31.04
CA PRO A 620 -6.85 -9.60 -32.06
C PRO A 620 -6.49 -8.12 -31.90
N THR A 621 -5.21 -7.80 -32.05
CA THR A 621 -4.69 -6.43 -31.99
C THR A 621 -4.46 -5.82 -33.38
N PHE A 622 -5.02 -6.41 -34.44
CA PHE A 622 -5.03 -5.82 -35.78
C PHE A 622 -6.31 -5.02 -36.03
N PHE A 623 -6.17 -3.97 -36.81
CA PHE A 623 -7.31 -3.19 -37.29
C PHE A 623 -7.18 -2.87 -38.79
N LYS A 624 -8.34 -2.76 -39.45
CA LYS A 624 -8.47 -2.42 -40.87
C LYS A 624 -9.17 -1.08 -41.03
N GLY A 625 -8.46 -0.10 -41.59
CA GLY A 625 -8.97 1.26 -41.78
C GLY A 625 -9.22 2.02 -40.46
N GLY A 626 -9.49 3.32 -40.55
CA GLY A 626 -9.61 4.20 -39.37
C GLY A 626 -8.25 4.62 -38.80
N ASP A 627 -8.27 5.26 -37.62
CA ASP A 627 -7.06 5.67 -36.91
C ASP A 627 -6.74 4.74 -35.73
N LEU A 628 -5.47 4.76 -35.31
CA LEU A 628 -4.97 3.95 -34.19
C LEU A 628 -5.75 4.20 -32.90
N LYS A 629 -6.18 5.44 -32.66
CA LYS A 629 -6.96 5.80 -31.46
C LYS A 629 -8.27 5.03 -31.40
N SER A 630 -9.04 5.04 -32.49
CA SER A 630 -10.32 4.33 -32.58
C SER A 630 -10.15 2.82 -32.44
N ALA A 631 -9.04 2.27 -32.94
CA ALA A 631 -8.71 0.86 -32.78
C ALA A 631 -8.41 0.49 -31.33
N VAL A 632 -7.63 1.33 -30.62
CA VAL A 632 -7.34 1.15 -29.19
C VAL A 632 -8.60 1.31 -28.33
N ASP A 633 -9.42 2.34 -28.58
CA ASP A 633 -10.69 2.55 -27.87
C ASP A 633 -11.62 1.34 -28.03
N LYS A 634 -11.65 0.76 -29.23
CA LYS A 634 -12.40 -0.48 -29.51
C LYS A 634 -11.82 -1.67 -28.74
N LEU A 635 -10.52 -1.88 -28.76
CA LEU A 635 -9.87 -2.98 -28.03
C LEU A 635 -10.18 -2.92 -26.52
N CYS A 636 -10.13 -1.72 -25.94
CA CYS A 636 -10.52 -1.49 -24.54
C CYS A 636 -11.98 -1.87 -24.28
N THR A 637 -12.90 -1.51 -25.19
CA THR A 637 -14.31 -1.88 -25.10
C THR A 637 -14.53 -3.39 -25.20
N ASP A 638 -13.91 -4.03 -26.19
CA ASP A 638 -14.02 -5.48 -26.41
C ASP A 638 -13.44 -6.27 -25.21
N ALA A 639 -12.36 -5.77 -24.60
CA ALA A 639 -11.79 -6.32 -23.37
C ALA A 639 -12.74 -6.18 -22.17
N GLU A 640 -13.35 -5.01 -21.97
CA GLU A 640 -14.34 -4.78 -20.92
C GLU A 640 -15.53 -5.74 -21.04
N GLU A 641 -16.08 -5.89 -22.25
CA GLU A 641 -17.18 -6.82 -22.52
C GLU A 641 -16.80 -8.27 -22.25
N ALA A 642 -15.59 -8.69 -22.64
CA ALA A 642 -15.08 -10.02 -22.39
C ALA A 642 -14.97 -10.33 -20.88
N VAL A 643 -14.44 -9.39 -20.10
CA VAL A 643 -14.33 -9.55 -18.63
C VAL A 643 -15.71 -9.61 -17.99
N LYS A 644 -16.65 -8.73 -18.40
CA LYS A 644 -18.05 -8.76 -17.93
C LYS A 644 -18.77 -10.06 -18.29
N ALA A 645 -18.37 -10.72 -19.39
CA ALA A 645 -18.85 -12.03 -19.79
C ALA A 645 -18.18 -13.19 -19.02
N GLY A 646 -17.26 -12.91 -18.10
CA GLY A 646 -16.62 -13.89 -17.22
C GLY A 646 -15.26 -14.40 -17.72
N ALA A 647 -14.59 -13.69 -18.64
CA ALA A 647 -13.23 -14.06 -19.06
C ALA A 647 -12.20 -13.67 -17.99
N LYS A 648 -11.53 -14.65 -17.37
CA LYS A 648 -10.49 -14.44 -16.34
C LYS A 648 -9.08 -14.37 -16.92
N LEU A 649 -8.93 -14.62 -18.22
CA LEU A 649 -7.71 -14.39 -18.98
C LEU A 649 -8.05 -13.73 -20.32
N LEU A 650 -7.43 -12.59 -20.59
CA LEU A 650 -7.42 -11.93 -21.90
C LEU A 650 -6.07 -12.19 -22.57
N VAL A 651 -6.10 -12.67 -23.81
CA VAL A 651 -4.91 -12.79 -24.65
C VAL A 651 -4.99 -11.73 -25.74
N LEU A 652 -4.12 -10.72 -25.68
CA LEU A 652 -4.00 -9.70 -26.72
C LEU A 652 -3.01 -10.22 -27.76
N SER A 653 -3.49 -10.55 -28.96
CA SER A 653 -2.70 -11.28 -29.94
C SER A 653 -2.51 -10.52 -31.25
N ASP A 654 -1.25 -10.36 -31.65
CA ASP A 654 -0.85 -9.93 -33.00
C ASP A 654 -0.43 -11.12 -33.90
N ARG A 655 -0.84 -12.35 -33.54
CA ARG A 655 -0.60 -13.54 -34.34
C ARG A 655 -1.49 -13.57 -35.59
N VAL A 656 -0.87 -13.68 -36.77
CA VAL A 656 -1.54 -13.84 -38.07
C VAL A 656 -0.94 -14.96 -38.89
N THR A 657 -1.77 -15.65 -39.66
CA THR A 657 -1.33 -16.70 -40.60
C THR A 657 -0.77 -16.11 -41.89
N GLU A 658 -1.33 -14.99 -42.37
CA GLU A 658 -0.90 -14.28 -43.57
C GLU A 658 -0.97 -12.76 -43.32
N LEU A 659 0.05 -12.02 -43.76
CA LEU A 659 0.05 -10.56 -43.67
C LEU A 659 -0.88 -9.95 -44.72
N ASN A 660 -1.76 -9.06 -44.28
CA ASN A 660 -2.68 -8.32 -45.14
C ASN A 660 -2.21 -6.87 -45.27
N SER A 661 -2.11 -6.36 -46.50
CA SER A 661 -1.67 -4.98 -46.76
C SER A 661 -2.63 -3.92 -46.21
N ASP A 662 -3.88 -4.29 -45.93
CA ASP A 662 -4.90 -3.37 -45.41
C ASP A 662 -5.01 -3.38 -43.87
N GLU A 663 -4.22 -4.21 -43.19
CA GLU A 663 -4.29 -4.41 -41.74
C GLU A 663 -3.01 -3.92 -41.06
N VAL A 664 -3.16 -3.24 -39.92
CA VAL A 664 -2.05 -2.71 -39.13
C VAL A 664 -2.18 -3.24 -37.72
N ALA A 665 -1.07 -3.70 -37.14
CA ALA A 665 -1.01 -4.11 -35.73
C ALA A 665 -0.99 -2.87 -34.83
N ILE A 666 -1.80 -2.90 -33.76
CA ILE A 666 -1.60 -2.04 -32.60
C ILE A 666 -0.33 -2.55 -31.92
N PRO A 667 0.69 -1.69 -31.70
CA PRO A 667 1.89 -2.09 -30.99
C PRO A 667 1.55 -2.72 -29.63
N SER A 668 2.14 -3.87 -29.32
CA SER A 668 1.70 -4.71 -28.19
C SER A 668 1.79 -3.98 -26.84
N LEU A 669 2.84 -3.19 -26.62
CA LEU A 669 2.97 -2.37 -25.40
C LEU A 669 1.83 -1.36 -25.24
N LEU A 670 1.41 -0.73 -26.33
CA LEU A 670 0.28 0.21 -26.32
C LEU A 670 -1.04 -0.52 -26.06
N ALA A 671 -1.24 -1.69 -26.68
CA ALA A 671 -2.43 -2.51 -26.47
C ALA A 671 -2.56 -2.95 -25.00
N VAL A 672 -1.49 -3.51 -24.42
CA VAL A 672 -1.46 -3.97 -23.02
C VAL A 672 -1.68 -2.79 -22.07
N GLY A 673 -0.95 -1.68 -22.24
CA GLY A 673 -1.08 -0.50 -21.39
C GLY A 673 -2.49 0.11 -21.44
N ALA A 674 -3.08 0.24 -22.62
CA ALA A 674 -4.41 0.80 -22.79
C ALA A 674 -5.48 -0.08 -22.13
N VAL A 675 -5.48 -1.39 -22.40
CA VAL A 675 -6.43 -2.33 -21.79
C VAL A 675 -6.25 -2.39 -20.28
N HIS A 676 -5.00 -2.42 -19.79
CA HIS A 676 -4.69 -2.42 -18.37
C HIS A 676 -5.31 -1.22 -17.65
N HIS A 677 -5.02 0.01 -18.11
CA HIS A 677 -5.53 1.22 -17.48
C HIS A 677 -7.05 1.39 -17.65
N HIS A 678 -7.61 0.98 -18.79
CA HIS A 678 -9.07 0.97 -19.00
C HIS A 678 -9.78 0.07 -17.98
N LEU A 679 -9.30 -1.17 -17.80
CA LEU A 679 -9.88 -2.09 -16.83
C LEU A 679 -9.74 -1.62 -15.38
N ILE A 680 -8.67 -0.87 -15.05
CA ILE A 680 -8.56 -0.21 -13.72
C ILE A 680 -9.65 0.84 -13.56
N ALA A 681 -9.81 1.71 -14.54
CA ALA A 681 -10.82 2.77 -14.50
C ALA A 681 -12.25 2.22 -14.40
N GLN A 682 -12.51 1.04 -14.97
CA GLN A 682 -13.80 0.34 -14.87
C GLN A 682 -13.95 -0.53 -13.60
N GLY A 683 -12.93 -0.64 -12.74
CA GLY A 683 -12.96 -1.52 -11.55
C GLY A 683 -12.98 -3.01 -11.88
N LEU A 684 -12.51 -3.40 -13.07
CA LEU A 684 -12.53 -4.77 -13.58
C LEU A 684 -11.15 -5.45 -13.60
N ARG A 685 -10.07 -4.69 -13.33
CA ARG A 685 -8.69 -5.17 -13.51
C ARG A 685 -8.35 -6.40 -12.64
N THR A 686 -8.97 -6.57 -11.48
CA THR A 686 -8.78 -7.77 -10.63
C THR A 686 -9.51 -9.01 -11.14
N GLN A 687 -10.48 -8.87 -12.04
CA GLN A 687 -11.31 -9.99 -12.49
C GLN A 687 -10.65 -10.78 -13.63
N SER A 688 -9.59 -10.26 -14.24
CA SER A 688 -8.93 -10.89 -15.38
C SER A 688 -7.44 -10.59 -15.44
N SER A 689 -6.66 -11.55 -15.93
CA SER A 689 -5.26 -11.37 -16.28
C SER A 689 -5.10 -10.99 -17.75
N ILE A 690 -4.00 -10.32 -18.09
CA ILE A 690 -3.69 -9.92 -19.47
C ILE A 690 -2.40 -10.60 -19.87
N LEU A 691 -2.42 -11.27 -21.03
CA LEU A 691 -1.27 -11.91 -21.65
C LEU A 691 -1.10 -11.30 -23.05
N ALA A 692 0.14 -10.93 -23.40
CA ALA A 692 0.47 -10.49 -24.75
C ALA A 692 1.03 -11.67 -25.56
N ASP A 693 0.32 -12.07 -26.60
CA ASP A 693 0.80 -13.00 -27.62
C ASP A 693 1.32 -12.14 -28.79
N THR A 694 2.62 -11.82 -28.75
CA THR A 694 3.18 -10.78 -29.61
C THR A 694 4.44 -11.21 -30.36
N ALA A 695 4.51 -10.83 -31.64
CA ALA A 695 5.72 -10.91 -32.44
C ALA A 695 6.71 -9.76 -32.13
N GLN A 696 6.36 -8.70 -31.39
CA GLN A 696 7.24 -7.55 -31.14
C GLN A 696 8.12 -7.66 -29.89
N ALA A 697 8.09 -8.78 -29.15
CA ALA A 697 8.89 -8.98 -27.94
C ALA A 697 9.99 -10.03 -28.16
N PHE A 698 11.24 -9.59 -28.22
CA PHE A 698 12.41 -10.47 -28.41
C PHE A 698 13.61 -10.14 -27.52
N SER A 699 13.64 -8.98 -26.87
CA SER A 699 14.71 -8.57 -25.95
C SER A 699 14.24 -8.58 -24.50
N THR A 700 15.17 -8.65 -23.55
CA THR A 700 14.87 -8.53 -22.11
C THR A 700 14.13 -7.22 -21.79
N HIS A 701 14.46 -6.14 -22.48
CA HIS A 701 13.80 -4.86 -22.33
C HIS A 701 12.32 -4.91 -22.75
N HIS A 702 11.99 -5.58 -23.85
CA HIS A 702 10.60 -5.71 -24.32
C HIS A 702 9.72 -6.52 -23.37
N CYS A 703 10.29 -7.53 -22.71
CA CYS A 703 9.56 -8.32 -21.70
C CYS A 703 9.38 -7.58 -20.37
N ALA A 704 10.23 -6.58 -20.07
CA ALA A 704 10.21 -5.86 -18.80
C ALA A 704 9.22 -4.68 -18.77
N ILE A 705 8.99 -4.04 -19.92
CA ILE A 705 8.00 -2.98 -20.12
C ILE A 705 6.61 -3.55 -20.33
#